data_AF-A0A3M1C2G5-F1
#
_entry.id   AF-A0A3M1C2G5-F1
#
_cell.length_a   1.000
_cell.length_b   1.000
_cell.length_c   1.000
_cell.angle_alpha   90.00
_cell.angle_beta   90.00
_cell.angle_gamma   90.00
#
_symmetry.space_group_name_H-M   'P 1'
#
loop_
_entity.id
_entity.type
_entity.pdbx_description
1 polymer ?
#
loop_
_entity_poly.entity_id
_entity_poly.type
_entity_poly.pdbx_seq_one_letter_code
_entity_poly.pdbx_strand_id
1 'polypeptide(L)'
;AGHFDLGQALWQPAPGADAWAAWRAWAARDLTPEIAGLKGFCAHAGAVPDTPERAIFRATEALGLEADAAETAFHRLLMDLGGWTQHARWLLWQAEQKGGTDGTLAALLAIRLTWEEALFAQYPALAPRWAEVVRAHAEPVAPSADIVIDAILQDATERAHQRRLAARMSGPAATAGARPALQAAFCIDVRSEPFRRALEAQAPGIETIGFAGFFGLPVAHCAHGSDVVEAHLPVLLTPGLHSTSRQPEPAEQATRIAARAVRAWGRFRQAAVSSFAFVEAAGLAYGGKLIAGAFGRAHKAAKAEPAPRLEPGLDPARRAETAAAVLRAMGLTRGFAPLVLLVGHGAKVTNNPHESAYHCGACGGHDGAVSARLLAGLLNDPETRAHLPAHGIELPKDTLFLAALHETTTDEVILFDADAQVGAADASRIALARRWLAAAGRQVRAERALRLPGARAETVAARATDWAEIRPEWGLAGCAAFIAAPRAVTAGRDLGGRAFLHSYDWRGDEGFATLELILTAPVVVASWISLQYYGSSLAPAAFGAGNKLLHNVTGGIGVVEGNGGRLRAGLPWQAVHDGERPVHEPLRLSVLIEAPQEAISDILARHPQVAALFDNGWLHLLRLEDGRVAARYRPGAGWRAEADVAAAA
;
A
#
# COMPACT_ATOMS: atom_id res chain seq x y z
N ALA A 1 5.35 1.87 22.65
CA ALA A 1 6.18 0.70 22.27
C ALA A 1 5.71 -0.58 22.96
N GLY A 2 6.01 -0.80 24.26
CA GLY A 2 5.71 -2.09 24.92
C GLY A 2 4.25 -2.55 24.88
N HIS A 3 3.28 -1.63 24.94
CA HIS A 3 1.85 -1.95 24.81
C HIS A 3 1.47 -2.45 23.40
N PHE A 4 2.09 -1.92 22.36
CA PHE A 4 1.79 -2.23 20.97
C PHE A 4 2.67 -3.35 20.38
N ASP A 5 3.44 -4.04 21.23
CA ASP A 5 4.39 -5.04 20.74
C ASP A 5 3.69 -6.32 20.28
N LEU A 6 3.77 -6.62 18.98
CA LEU A 6 3.21 -7.83 18.35
C LEU A 6 4.18 -9.02 18.40
N GLY A 7 4.95 -9.13 19.49
CA GLY A 7 5.84 -10.27 19.74
C GLY A 7 7.28 -10.07 19.27
N GLN A 8 7.76 -8.83 19.17
CA GLN A 8 9.18 -8.56 19.01
C GLN A 8 9.94 -8.76 20.33
N ALA A 9 9.36 -8.37 21.46
CA ALA A 9 9.92 -8.63 22.78
C ALA A 9 9.58 -10.05 23.25
N LEU A 10 10.53 -10.67 23.97
CA LEU A 10 10.32 -11.99 24.59
C LEU A 10 9.36 -11.95 25.78
N TRP A 11 9.09 -10.75 26.31
CA TRP A 11 8.24 -10.52 27.48
C TRP A 11 7.39 -9.27 27.25
N GLN A 12 6.15 -9.31 27.72
CA GLN A 12 5.24 -8.17 27.73
C GLN A 12 5.03 -7.70 29.17
N PRO A 13 5.17 -6.40 29.47
CA PRO A 13 5.13 -5.89 30.85
C PRO A 13 3.76 -6.02 31.52
N ALA A 14 2.66 -5.92 30.76
CA ALA A 14 1.28 -6.00 31.28
C ALA A 14 0.36 -6.69 30.27
N PRO A 15 0.47 -8.03 30.10
CA PRO A 15 -0.34 -8.77 29.13
C PRO A 15 -1.84 -8.66 29.44
N GLY A 16 -2.65 -8.33 28.44
CA GLY A 16 -4.11 -8.25 28.56
C GLY A 16 -4.66 -7.00 29.25
N ALA A 17 -3.81 -6.10 29.76
CA ALA A 17 -4.24 -4.80 30.25
C ALA A 17 -4.43 -3.80 29.10
N ASP A 18 -5.45 -2.94 29.21
CA ASP A 18 -5.60 -1.81 28.30
C ASP A 18 -4.44 -0.81 28.43
N ALA A 19 -4.29 0.08 27.45
CA ALA A 19 -3.20 1.04 27.38
C ALA A 19 -3.11 1.96 28.62
N TRP A 20 -4.26 2.37 29.16
CA TRP A 20 -4.35 3.28 30.29
C TRP A 20 -3.96 2.60 31.60
N ALA A 21 -4.56 1.44 31.89
CA ALA A 21 -4.26 0.64 33.06
C ALA A 21 -2.78 0.19 33.08
N ALA A 22 -2.27 -0.26 31.93
CA ALA A 22 -0.86 -0.64 31.79
C ALA A 22 0.08 0.54 32.04
N TRP A 23 -0.19 1.71 31.44
CA TRP A 23 0.61 2.90 31.65
C TRP A 23 0.57 3.37 33.11
N ARG A 24 -0.61 3.47 33.72
CA ARG A 24 -0.77 3.95 35.11
C ARG A 24 -0.02 3.06 36.10
N ALA A 25 -0.13 1.74 35.95
CA ALA A 25 0.57 0.78 36.81
C ALA A 25 2.10 0.92 36.72
N TRP A 26 2.62 1.26 35.54
CA TRP A 26 4.04 1.52 35.32
C TRP A 26 4.46 2.90 35.82
N ALA A 27 3.74 3.95 35.44
CA ALA A 27 4.06 5.36 35.74
C ALA A 27 4.03 5.66 37.24
N ALA A 28 3.18 4.99 38.02
CA ALA A 28 3.15 5.12 39.48
C ALA A 28 4.41 4.58 40.19
N ARG A 29 5.31 3.91 39.46
CA ARG A 29 6.53 3.27 39.99
C ARG A 29 7.81 3.65 39.24
N ASP A 30 7.70 4.34 38.10
CA ASP A 30 8.84 4.78 37.32
C ASP A 30 9.43 6.06 37.90
N LEU A 31 10.61 5.96 38.53
CA LEU A 31 11.31 7.11 39.10
C LEU A 31 12.00 8.00 38.07
N THR A 32 12.07 7.59 36.80
CA THR A 32 12.74 8.36 35.74
C THR A 32 12.28 9.82 35.66
N PRO A 33 10.97 10.15 35.75
CA PRO A 33 10.51 11.54 35.65
C PRO A 33 10.91 12.36 36.87
N GLU A 34 10.89 11.76 38.07
CA GLU A 34 11.32 12.42 39.30
C GLU A 34 12.83 12.68 39.30
N ILE A 35 13.62 11.72 38.81
CA ILE A 35 15.07 11.87 38.60
C ILE A 35 15.36 12.99 37.58
N ALA A 36 14.54 13.10 36.53
CA ALA A 36 14.63 14.17 35.54
C ALA A 36 14.09 15.53 36.04
N GLY A 37 13.52 15.58 37.24
CA GLY A 37 13.13 16.83 37.92
C GLY A 37 11.62 17.08 38.03
N LEU A 38 10.75 16.20 37.54
CA LEU A 38 9.29 16.27 37.73
C LEU A 38 8.91 15.63 39.07
N LYS A 39 9.05 16.38 40.17
CA LYS A 39 8.94 15.87 41.54
C LYS A 39 7.52 15.41 41.87
N GLY A 40 7.40 14.25 42.52
CA GLY A 40 6.11 13.68 42.94
C GLY A 40 5.27 13.12 41.80
N PHE A 41 5.85 12.92 40.61
CA PHE A 41 5.14 12.39 39.46
C PHE A 41 4.56 10.99 39.72
N CYS A 42 5.27 10.11 40.43
CA CYS A 42 4.75 8.77 40.73
C CYS A 42 3.47 8.85 41.58
N ALA A 43 3.44 9.74 42.57
CA ALA A 43 2.26 9.98 43.39
C ALA A 43 1.12 10.61 42.59
N HIS A 44 1.44 11.56 41.70
CA HIS A 44 0.47 12.17 40.79
C HIS A 44 -0.18 11.12 39.87
N ALA A 45 0.64 10.31 39.18
CA ALA A 45 0.18 9.20 38.33
C ALA A 45 -0.54 8.10 39.11
N GLY A 46 -0.22 7.90 40.40
CA GLY A 46 -0.97 6.99 41.26
C GLY A 46 -2.36 7.53 41.67
N ALA A 47 -2.53 8.85 41.68
CA ALA A 47 -3.76 9.52 42.10
C ALA A 47 -4.73 9.84 40.95
N VAL A 48 -4.35 9.63 39.69
CA VAL A 48 -5.27 9.85 38.56
C VAL A 48 -6.41 8.81 38.54
N PRO A 49 -7.59 9.19 38.03
CA PRO A 49 -8.71 8.27 37.88
C PRO A 49 -8.37 6.98 37.15
N ASP A 50 -9.15 5.95 37.41
CA ASP A 50 -8.99 4.61 36.87
C ASP A 50 -9.43 4.45 35.41
N THR A 51 -10.15 5.43 34.86
CA THR A 51 -10.63 5.43 33.46
C THR A 51 -10.07 6.62 32.68
N PRO A 52 -9.78 6.45 31.37
CA PRO A 52 -9.29 7.52 30.51
C PRO A 52 -10.20 8.75 30.50
N GLU A 53 -11.52 8.56 30.44
CA GLU A 53 -12.50 9.64 30.31
C GLU A 53 -12.50 10.54 31.55
N ARG A 54 -12.46 9.94 32.74
CA ARG A 54 -12.37 10.68 34.01
C ARG A 54 -11.03 11.38 34.15
N ALA A 55 -9.95 10.77 33.68
CA ALA A 55 -8.62 11.37 33.70
C ALA A 55 -8.52 12.56 32.72
N ILE A 56 -9.07 12.44 31.52
CA ILE A 56 -9.20 13.53 30.54
C ILE A 56 -9.97 14.68 31.19
N PHE A 57 -11.17 14.42 31.75
CA PHE A 57 -12.00 15.44 32.38
C PHE A 57 -11.27 16.19 33.50
N ARG A 58 -10.64 15.45 34.41
CA ARG A 58 -9.84 16.05 35.50
C ARG A 58 -8.70 16.93 34.95
N ALA A 59 -7.94 16.41 33.99
CA ALA A 59 -6.80 17.13 33.44
C ALA A 59 -7.26 18.38 32.67
N THR A 60 -8.38 18.31 31.94
CA THR A 60 -8.95 19.48 31.25
C THR A 60 -9.42 20.56 32.21
N GLU A 61 -10.04 20.19 33.33
CA GLU A 61 -10.40 21.15 34.39
C GLU A 61 -9.15 21.81 34.98
N ALA A 62 -8.12 21.03 35.30
CA ALA A 62 -6.86 21.53 35.86
C ALA A 62 -6.09 22.44 34.89
N LEU A 63 -6.19 22.16 33.58
CA LEU A 63 -5.55 22.93 32.52
C LEU A 63 -6.43 24.07 31.99
N GLY A 64 -7.69 24.21 32.43
CA GLY A 64 -8.62 25.21 31.90
C GLY A 64 -8.92 25.05 30.41
N LEU A 65 -8.93 23.81 29.90
CA LEU A 65 -9.26 23.49 28.51
C LEU A 65 -10.79 23.37 28.36
N GLU A 66 -11.41 24.46 27.94
CA GLU A 66 -12.83 24.52 27.62
C GLU A 66 -13.15 23.89 26.25
N ALA A 67 -14.43 23.71 25.94
CA ALA A 67 -14.88 22.99 24.74
C ALA A 67 -14.39 23.60 23.41
N ASP A 68 -14.23 24.91 23.36
CA ASP A 68 -13.72 25.64 22.18
C ASP A 68 -12.23 25.37 21.92
N ALA A 69 -11.42 25.26 22.97
CA ALA A 69 -9.99 24.95 22.88
C ALA A 69 -9.70 23.44 22.78
N ALA A 70 -10.59 22.60 23.32
CA ALA A 70 -10.34 21.17 23.52
C ALA A 70 -9.99 20.43 22.22
N GLU A 71 -10.74 20.65 21.13
CA GLU A 71 -10.56 19.89 19.89
C GLU A 71 -9.15 20.07 19.31
N THR A 72 -8.72 21.32 19.12
CA THR A 72 -7.41 21.61 18.51
C THR A 72 -6.26 21.28 19.46
N ALA A 73 -6.44 21.44 20.78
CA ALA A 73 -5.47 21.04 21.79
C ALA A 73 -5.28 19.51 21.84
N PHE A 74 -6.36 18.74 21.85
CA PHE A 74 -6.30 17.27 21.86
C PHE A 74 -5.68 16.75 20.57
N HIS A 75 -6.07 17.30 19.42
CA HIS A 75 -5.48 16.95 18.14
C HIS A 75 -3.96 17.22 18.13
N ARG A 76 -3.52 18.38 18.64
CA ARG A 76 -2.09 18.74 18.75
C ARG A 76 -1.32 17.76 19.64
N LEU A 77 -1.86 17.40 20.80
CA LEU A 77 -1.25 16.45 21.75
C LEU A 77 -1.14 15.04 21.16
N LEU A 78 -2.18 14.59 20.44
CA LEU A 78 -2.16 13.30 19.75
C LEU A 78 -1.15 13.31 18.59
N MET A 79 -1.07 14.38 17.81
CA MET A 79 -0.09 14.52 16.72
C MET A 79 1.36 14.51 17.24
N ASP A 80 1.62 14.99 18.45
CA ASP A 80 2.96 14.91 19.07
C ASP A 80 3.43 13.49 19.39
N LEU A 81 2.52 12.54 19.52
CA LEU A 81 2.86 11.13 19.68
C LEU A 81 3.19 10.45 18.34
N GLY A 82 2.93 11.12 17.21
CA GLY A 82 3.27 10.65 15.87
C GLY A 82 2.60 9.32 15.53
N GLY A 83 3.37 8.37 15.00
CA GLY A 83 2.85 7.08 14.55
C GLY A 83 2.14 6.26 15.63
N TRP A 84 2.38 6.51 16.92
CA TRP A 84 1.70 5.78 18.00
C TRP A 84 0.20 6.07 18.03
N THR A 85 -0.20 7.32 17.84
CA THR A 85 -1.61 7.72 17.78
C THR A 85 -2.24 7.40 16.43
N GLN A 86 -1.46 7.47 15.35
CA GLN A 86 -1.90 6.99 14.04
C GLN A 86 -2.23 5.49 14.08
N HIS A 87 -1.39 4.69 14.73
CA HIS A 87 -1.67 3.27 14.91
C HIS A 87 -2.89 3.02 15.82
N ALA A 88 -3.05 3.77 16.91
CA ALA A 88 -4.26 3.68 17.74
C ALA A 88 -5.53 4.06 16.97
N ARG A 89 -5.48 5.09 16.10
CA ARG A 89 -6.60 5.45 15.21
C ARG A 89 -6.90 4.34 14.21
N TRP A 90 -5.87 3.67 13.70
CA TRP A 90 -6.02 2.51 12.82
C TRP A 90 -6.68 1.31 13.53
N LEU A 91 -6.31 1.03 14.79
CA LEU A 91 -6.98 0.00 15.60
C LEU A 91 -8.47 0.31 15.81
N LEU A 92 -8.79 1.56 16.14
CA LEU A 92 -10.18 2.02 16.21
C LEU A 92 -10.91 1.81 14.88
N TRP A 93 -10.30 2.19 13.77
CA TRP A 93 -10.88 1.99 12.44
C TRP A 93 -11.16 0.50 12.17
N GLN A 94 -10.22 -0.40 12.49
CA GLN A 94 -10.44 -1.83 12.33
C GLN A 94 -11.55 -2.39 13.23
N ALA A 95 -11.71 -1.84 14.43
CA ALA A 95 -12.80 -2.22 15.33
C ALA A 95 -14.15 -1.73 14.79
N GLU A 96 -14.22 -0.49 14.29
CA GLU A 96 -15.42 0.10 13.66
C GLU A 96 -15.92 -0.76 12.49
N GLN A 97 -15.01 -1.25 11.65
CA GLN A 97 -15.34 -2.15 10.52
C GLN A 97 -15.98 -3.48 10.97
N LYS A 98 -15.76 -3.88 12.23
CA LYS A 98 -16.34 -5.09 12.84
C LYS A 98 -17.54 -4.77 13.76
N GLY A 99 -18.03 -3.53 13.75
CA GLY A 99 -19.11 -3.06 14.63
C GLY A 99 -18.70 -2.87 16.10
N GLY A 100 -17.39 -2.81 16.37
CA GLY A 100 -16.83 -2.59 17.70
C GLY A 100 -16.21 -1.19 17.87
N THR A 101 -15.47 -1.02 18.96
CA THR A 101 -14.70 0.20 19.27
C THR A 101 -13.39 -0.17 19.95
N ASP A 102 -12.39 0.71 19.86
CA ASP A 102 -11.09 0.57 20.53
C ASP A 102 -10.76 1.85 21.31
N GLY A 103 -10.53 1.71 22.62
CA GLY A 103 -10.29 2.83 23.53
C GLY A 103 -8.85 3.35 23.55
N THR A 104 -7.94 2.77 22.77
CA THR A 104 -6.50 3.07 22.88
C THR A 104 -6.18 4.53 22.55
N LEU A 105 -6.89 5.14 21.59
CA LEU A 105 -6.66 6.53 21.24
C LEU A 105 -7.01 7.48 22.40
N ALA A 106 -8.14 7.24 23.07
CA ALA A 106 -8.54 7.99 24.26
C ALA A 106 -7.56 7.77 25.42
N ALA A 107 -7.09 6.53 25.62
CA ALA A 107 -6.06 6.23 26.60
C ALA A 107 -4.75 7.01 26.33
N LEU A 108 -4.29 7.08 25.08
CA LEU A 108 -3.09 7.86 24.72
C LEU A 108 -3.28 9.37 24.98
N LEU A 109 -4.48 9.91 24.73
CA LEU A 109 -4.80 11.30 25.05
C LEU A 109 -4.77 11.53 26.57
N ALA A 110 -5.41 10.66 27.35
CA ALA A 110 -5.41 10.72 28.81
C ALA A 110 -3.98 10.70 29.38
N ILE A 111 -3.12 9.85 28.82
CA ILE A 111 -1.69 9.78 29.18
C ILE A 111 -1.04 11.13 28.92
N ARG A 112 -1.19 11.69 27.72
CA ARG A 112 -0.58 12.99 27.38
C ARG A 112 -1.08 14.11 28.30
N LEU A 113 -2.39 14.18 28.53
CA LEU A 113 -2.98 15.20 29.40
C LEU A 113 -2.51 15.07 30.85
N THR A 114 -2.31 13.85 31.36
CA THR A 114 -1.75 13.66 32.71
C THR A 114 -0.33 14.21 32.84
N TRP A 115 0.49 14.08 31.79
CA TRP A 115 1.82 14.70 31.75
C TRP A 115 1.73 16.23 31.76
N GLU A 116 0.84 16.81 30.96
CA GLU A 116 0.61 18.26 30.93
C GLU A 116 0.10 18.76 32.30
N GLU A 117 -0.85 18.06 32.93
CA GLU A 117 -1.38 18.37 34.28
C GLU A 117 -0.25 18.38 35.33
N ALA A 118 0.60 17.35 35.34
CA ALA A 118 1.71 17.25 36.28
C ALA A 118 2.76 18.36 36.10
N LEU A 119 3.11 18.67 34.85
CA LEU A 119 4.04 19.76 34.52
C LEU A 119 3.46 21.12 34.93
N PHE A 120 2.20 21.36 34.61
CA PHE A 120 1.51 22.59 34.95
C PHE A 120 1.43 22.80 36.47
N ALA A 121 1.10 21.75 37.22
CA ALA A 121 1.03 21.78 38.68
C ALA A 121 2.39 22.08 39.34
N GLN A 122 3.50 21.57 38.79
CA GLN A 122 4.82 21.82 39.34
C GLN A 122 5.36 23.22 39.00
N TYR A 123 5.00 23.76 37.83
CA TYR A 123 5.54 25.02 37.31
C TYR A 123 4.45 26.09 37.13
N PRO A 124 3.87 26.62 38.23
CA PRO A 124 2.77 27.59 38.17
C PRO A 124 3.14 28.91 37.46
N ALA A 125 4.43 29.22 37.34
CA ALA A 125 4.92 30.36 36.56
C ALA A 125 4.57 30.28 35.06
N LEU A 126 4.21 29.10 34.54
CA LEU A 126 3.75 28.91 33.17
C LEU A 126 2.29 29.37 32.95
N ALA A 127 1.51 29.57 34.00
CA ALA A 127 0.07 29.84 33.90
C ALA A 127 -0.31 30.99 32.95
N PRO A 128 0.37 32.16 32.94
CA PRO A 128 0.02 33.23 32.01
C PRO A 128 0.21 32.83 30.54
N ARG A 129 1.34 32.17 30.23
CA ARG A 129 1.64 31.71 28.86
C ARG A 129 0.73 30.57 28.44
N TRP A 130 0.36 29.69 29.37
CA TRP A 130 -0.58 28.61 29.09
C TRP A 130 -1.97 29.14 28.76
N ALA A 131 -2.46 30.16 29.50
CA ALA A 131 -3.74 30.81 29.20
C ALA A 131 -3.77 31.41 27.77
N GLU A 132 -2.65 31.96 27.29
CA GLU A 132 -2.51 32.42 25.90
C GLU A 132 -2.62 31.26 24.90
N VAL A 133 -2.01 30.11 25.21
CA VAL A 133 -2.08 28.90 24.37
C VAL A 133 -3.51 28.35 24.31
N VAL A 134 -4.21 28.27 25.45
CA VAL A 134 -5.61 27.85 25.50
C VAL A 134 -6.49 28.77 24.65
N ARG A 135 -6.33 30.09 24.78
CA ARG A 135 -7.07 31.05 23.97
C ARG A 135 -6.78 30.88 22.48
N ALA A 136 -5.53 30.65 22.10
CA ALA A 136 -5.17 30.41 20.69
C ALA A 136 -5.81 29.12 20.15
N HIS A 137 -5.99 28.10 20.98
CA HIS A 137 -6.68 26.86 20.61
C HIS A 137 -8.20 27.05 20.44
N ALA A 138 -8.79 28.00 21.16
CA ALA A 138 -10.21 28.38 21.04
C ALA A 138 -10.51 29.26 19.81
N GLU A 139 -9.49 29.87 19.21
CA GLU A 139 -9.66 30.67 17.99
C GLU A 139 -10.01 29.77 16.80
N PRO A 140 -10.98 30.16 15.95
CA PRO A 140 -11.29 29.42 14.73
C PRO A 140 -10.06 29.27 13.83
N VAL A 141 -9.86 28.08 13.27
CA VAL A 141 -8.76 27.84 12.33
C VAL A 141 -9.00 28.65 11.05
N ALA A 142 -8.15 29.65 10.83
CA ALA A 142 -8.14 30.46 9.61
C ALA A 142 -6.77 30.33 8.92
N PRO A 143 -6.73 30.19 7.58
CA PRO A 143 -5.46 30.15 6.87
C PRO A 143 -4.79 31.52 6.92
N SER A 144 -3.47 31.55 7.12
CA SER A 144 -2.68 32.75 6.91
C SER A 144 -2.61 33.12 5.43
N ALA A 145 -2.20 34.34 5.11
CA ALA A 145 -1.96 34.76 3.73
C ALA A 145 -0.95 33.83 3.01
N ASP A 146 0.09 33.38 3.73
CA ASP A 146 1.08 32.45 3.20
C ASP A 146 0.47 31.09 2.84
N ILE A 147 -0.39 30.53 3.71
CA ILE A 147 -1.11 29.27 3.42
C ILE A 147 -2.00 29.43 2.17
N VAL A 148 -2.66 30.57 2.02
CA VAL A 148 -3.49 30.84 0.82
C VAL A 148 -2.63 30.92 -0.44
N ILE A 149 -1.48 31.60 -0.38
CA ILE A 149 -0.53 31.69 -1.52
C ILE A 149 -0.02 30.29 -1.88
N ASP A 150 0.42 29.50 -0.90
CA ASP A 150 0.94 28.15 -1.11
C ASP A 150 -0.13 27.23 -1.71
N ALA A 151 -1.38 27.32 -1.25
CA ALA A 151 -2.49 26.56 -1.82
C ALA A 151 -2.79 26.93 -3.29
N ILE A 152 -2.69 28.22 -3.65
CA ILE A 152 -2.84 28.67 -5.03
C ILE A 152 -1.70 28.14 -5.91
N LEU A 153 -0.45 28.21 -5.43
CA LEU A 153 0.72 27.72 -6.16
C LEU A 153 0.69 26.19 -6.32
N GLN A 154 0.19 25.47 -5.31
CA GLN A 154 -0.04 24.03 -5.36
C GLN A 154 -1.06 23.69 -6.46
N ASP A 155 -2.24 24.34 -6.47
CA ASP A 155 -3.26 24.10 -7.50
C ASP A 155 -2.74 24.46 -8.90
N ALA A 156 -1.99 25.55 -9.03
CA ALA A 156 -1.37 25.93 -10.31
C ALA A 156 -0.38 24.87 -10.83
N THR A 157 0.44 24.31 -9.94
CA THR A 157 1.41 23.25 -10.26
C THR A 157 0.71 21.96 -10.69
N GLU A 158 -0.34 21.58 -9.97
CA GLU A 158 -1.16 20.40 -10.30
C GLU A 158 -1.89 20.57 -11.64
N ARG A 159 -2.46 21.74 -11.92
CA ARG A 159 -3.05 22.06 -13.23
C ARG A 159 -2.02 22.01 -14.35
N ALA A 160 -0.80 22.48 -14.12
CA ALA A 160 0.27 22.39 -15.10
C ALA A 160 0.65 20.93 -15.39
N HIS A 161 0.69 20.07 -14.36
CA HIS A 161 0.86 18.64 -14.54
C HIS A 161 -0.29 18.02 -15.34
N GLN A 162 -1.54 18.32 -14.99
CA GLN A 162 -2.75 17.80 -15.66
C GLN A 162 -2.79 18.18 -17.14
N ARG A 163 -2.40 19.41 -17.52
CA ARG A 163 -2.29 19.81 -18.93
C ARG A 163 -1.26 18.98 -19.69
N ARG A 164 -0.07 18.75 -19.10
CA ARG A 164 0.97 17.90 -19.71
C ARG A 164 0.50 16.45 -19.86
N LEU A 165 -0.21 15.91 -18.86
CA LEU A 165 -0.77 14.57 -18.91
C LEU A 165 -1.81 14.44 -20.03
N ALA A 166 -2.76 15.38 -20.11
CA ALA A 166 -3.76 15.41 -21.17
C ALA A 166 -3.12 15.49 -22.57
N ALA A 167 -2.06 16.28 -22.74
CA ALA A 167 -1.32 16.36 -24.00
C ALA A 167 -0.68 15.01 -24.40
N ARG A 168 -0.13 14.25 -23.43
CA ARG A 168 0.47 12.92 -23.68
C ARG A 168 -0.55 11.85 -24.08
N MET A 169 -1.79 11.98 -23.59
CA MET A 169 -2.90 11.10 -23.94
C MET A 169 -3.53 11.46 -25.30
N SER A 170 -3.30 12.67 -25.80
CA SER A 170 -3.87 13.16 -27.05
C SER A 170 -3.22 12.51 -28.29
N GLY A 171 -4.02 12.14 -29.29
CA GLY A 171 -3.59 11.59 -30.59
C GLY A 171 -4.45 10.41 -31.04
N PRO A 172 -4.20 9.84 -32.23
CA PRO A 172 -5.01 8.72 -32.73
C PRO A 172 -4.95 7.53 -31.76
N ALA A 173 -6.13 7.01 -31.42
CA ALA A 173 -6.25 5.78 -30.66
C ALA A 173 -5.77 4.60 -31.52
N ALA A 174 -5.01 3.68 -30.92
CA ALA A 174 -4.65 2.45 -31.61
C ALA A 174 -5.91 1.64 -31.92
N THR A 175 -6.11 1.27 -33.19
CA THR A 175 -7.24 0.45 -33.61
C THR A 175 -7.02 -1.01 -33.22
N ALA A 176 -8.07 -1.65 -32.71
CA ALA A 176 -8.06 -3.09 -32.43
C ALA A 176 -7.73 -3.88 -33.71
N GLY A 177 -6.68 -4.69 -33.66
CA GLY A 177 -6.20 -5.52 -34.77
C GLY A 177 -6.82 -6.91 -34.79
N ALA A 178 -6.16 -7.84 -35.48
CA ALA A 178 -6.47 -9.27 -35.44
C ALA A 178 -6.32 -9.85 -34.01
N ARG A 179 -6.81 -11.08 -33.79
CA ARG A 179 -6.70 -11.78 -32.50
C ARG A 179 -5.25 -11.72 -31.99
N PRO A 180 -4.99 -11.18 -30.78
CA PRO A 180 -3.64 -11.05 -30.25
C PRO A 180 -2.99 -12.42 -30.03
N ALA A 181 -1.68 -12.48 -30.19
CA ALA A 181 -0.87 -13.66 -29.88
C ALA A 181 -0.65 -13.80 -28.36
N LEU A 182 -0.62 -12.68 -27.65
CA LEU A 182 -0.46 -12.59 -26.19
C LEU A 182 -1.34 -11.48 -25.66
N GLN A 183 -2.16 -11.80 -24.66
CA GLN A 183 -2.79 -10.81 -23.78
C GLN A 183 -2.15 -10.89 -22.40
N ALA A 184 -1.93 -9.76 -21.74
CA ALA A 184 -1.37 -9.74 -20.39
C ALA A 184 -2.11 -8.72 -19.52
N ALA A 185 -2.89 -9.22 -18.55
CA ALA A 185 -3.55 -8.40 -17.54
C ALA A 185 -2.58 -8.14 -16.38
N PHE A 186 -2.05 -6.93 -16.31
CA PHE A 186 -1.14 -6.48 -15.28
C PHE A 186 -1.88 -5.79 -14.14
N CYS A 187 -1.30 -5.86 -12.93
CA CYS A 187 -1.65 -4.92 -11.87
C CYS A 187 -1.61 -3.47 -12.38
N ILE A 188 -2.54 -2.63 -11.93
CA ILE A 188 -2.58 -1.19 -12.24
C ILE A 188 -1.38 -0.38 -11.71
N ASP A 189 -0.44 -0.99 -10.98
CA ASP A 189 0.73 -0.36 -10.37
C ASP A 189 1.53 0.51 -11.36
N VAL A 190 1.97 1.69 -10.92
CA VAL A 190 2.70 2.68 -11.73
C VAL A 190 4.05 2.15 -12.26
N ARG A 191 4.66 1.17 -11.60
CA ARG A 191 5.89 0.50 -12.04
C ARG A 191 5.62 -0.53 -13.13
N SER A 192 4.38 -1.03 -13.23
CA SER A 192 3.96 -1.90 -14.34
C SER A 192 3.62 -1.11 -15.60
N GLU A 193 3.31 0.20 -15.50
CA GLU A 193 3.06 1.08 -16.65
C GLU A 193 4.20 1.05 -17.71
N PRO A 194 5.47 1.35 -17.37
CA PRO A 194 6.56 1.29 -18.35
C PRO A 194 6.80 -0.14 -18.87
N PHE A 195 6.61 -1.17 -18.03
CA PHE A 195 6.76 -2.56 -18.43
C PHE A 195 5.73 -2.98 -19.48
N ARG A 196 4.47 -2.58 -19.30
CA ARG A 196 3.40 -2.84 -20.26
C ARG A 196 3.71 -2.22 -21.63
N ARG A 197 4.13 -0.95 -21.65
CA ARG A 197 4.55 -0.27 -22.89
C ARG A 197 5.73 -0.98 -23.55
N ALA A 198 6.75 -1.32 -22.77
CA ALA A 198 7.93 -2.02 -23.29
C ALA A 198 7.57 -3.41 -23.84
N LEU A 199 6.62 -4.12 -23.21
CA LEU A 199 6.15 -5.43 -23.66
C LEU A 199 5.37 -5.34 -24.98
N GLU A 200 4.45 -4.39 -25.11
CA GLU A 200 3.71 -4.14 -26.35
C GLU A 200 4.64 -3.76 -27.52
N ALA A 201 5.74 -3.06 -27.23
CA ALA A 201 6.75 -2.72 -28.23
C ALA A 201 7.53 -3.94 -28.79
N GLN A 202 7.45 -5.11 -28.16
CA GLN A 202 8.19 -6.30 -28.60
C GLN A 202 7.55 -6.97 -29.83
N ALA A 203 6.22 -6.88 -29.99
CA ALA A 203 5.51 -7.42 -31.15
C ALA A 203 4.09 -6.82 -31.27
N PRO A 204 3.58 -6.58 -32.50
CA PRO A 204 2.26 -6.00 -32.72
C PRO A 204 1.09 -6.89 -32.27
N GLY A 205 1.33 -8.18 -32.03
CA GLY A 205 0.33 -9.12 -31.52
C GLY A 205 0.26 -9.20 -29.99
N ILE A 206 0.85 -8.25 -29.27
CA ILE A 206 0.82 -8.20 -27.80
C ILE A 206 -0.10 -7.08 -27.34
N GLU A 207 -1.03 -7.42 -26.45
CA GLU A 207 -1.96 -6.48 -25.84
C GLU A 207 -1.86 -6.57 -24.31
N THR A 208 -1.80 -5.41 -23.62
CA THR A 208 -1.85 -5.38 -22.15
C THR A 208 -3.16 -4.80 -21.64
N ILE A 209 -3.57 -5.29 -20.47
CA ILE A 209 -4.78 -4.85 -19.77
C ILE A 209 -4.33 -4.42 -18.36
N GLY A 210 -4.96 -3.38 -17.82
CA GLY A 210 -4.71 -2.95 -16.45
C GLY A 210 -5.87 -3.31 -15.53
N PHE A 211 -5.59 -4.02 -14.44
CA PHE A 211 -6.60 -4.40 -13.45
C PHE A 211 -6.00 -4.47 -12.05
N ALA A 212 -6.81 -4.37 -10.99
CA ALA A 212 -6.27 -4.40 -9.63
C ALA A 212 -5.59 -5.75 -9.33
N GLY A 213 -4.44 -5.74 -8.63
CA GLY A 213 -3.57 -6.92 -8.46
C GLY A 213 -4.14 -8.08 -7.66
N PHE A 214 -5.25 -7.88 -6.93
CA PHE A 214 -6.02 -8.96 -6.29
C PHE A 214 -6.99 -9.68 -7.25
N PHE A 215 -7.05 -9.23 -8.51
CA PHE A 215 -7.84 -9.82 -9.59
C PHE A 215 -9.32 -10.06 -9.27
N GLY A 216 -9.92 -9.23 -8.42
CA GLY A 216 -11.33 -9.35 -8.04
C GLY A 216 -11.62 -10.54 -7.10
N LEU A 217 -10.59 -11.18 -6.54
CA LEU A 217 -10.70 -12.29 -5.61
C LEU A 217 -10.38 -11.81 -4.18
N PRO A 218 -11.38 -11.44 -3.35
CA PRO A 218 -11.15 -10.99 -1.98
C PRO A 218 -10.78 -12.17 -1.07
N VAL A 219 -9.52 -12.58 -1.07
CA VAL A 219 -9.06 -13.84 -0.49
C VAL A 219 -8.34 -13.64 0.85
N ALA A 220 -8.72 -14.43 1.84
CA ALA A 220 -7.90 -14.73 3.01
C ALA A 220 -7.04 -15.97 2.73
N HIS A 221 -5.72 -15.85 2.79
CA HIS A 221 -4.78 -16.90 2.40
C HIS A 221 -4.00 -17.46 3.59
N CYS A 222 -3.86 -18.77 3.65
CA CYS A 222 -2.95 -19.45 4.57
C CYS A 222 -1.80 -20.11 3.81
N ALA A 223 -0.59 -19.56 3.95
CA ALA A 223 0.61 -20.04 3.26
C ALA A 223 1.06 -21.43 3.76
N HIS A 224 1.87 -22.12 2.95
CA HIS A 224 2.47 -23.41 3.29
C HIS A 224 3.32 -23.30 4.57
N GLY A 225 3.11 -24.20 5.53
CA GLY A 225 3.86 -24.20 6.79
C GLY A 225 3.47 -23.09 7.77
N SER A 226 2.45 -22.27 7.46
CA SER A 226 1.97 -21.18 8.30
C SER A 226 0.68 -21.53 9.04
N ASP A 227 0.48 -20.87 10.18
CA ASP A 227 -0.80 -20.83 10.91
C ASP A 227 -1.41 -19.41 10.86
N VAL A 228 -0.74 -18.46 10.19
CA VAL A 228 -1.22 -17.10 9.97
C VAL A 228 -2.11 -17.07 8.73
N VAL A 229 -3.20 -16.32 8.82
CA VAL A 229 -4.10 -16.04 7.70
C VAL A 229 -3.93 -14.59 7.30
N GLU A 230 -3.51 -14.37 6.06
CA GLU A 230 -3.24 -13.06 5.49
C GLU A 230 -4.40 -12.61 4.60
N ALA A 231 -4.73 -11.32 4.65
CA ALA A 231 -5.72 -10.71 3.78
C ALA A 231 -5.05 -10.27 2.46
N HIS A 232 -5.26 -11.04 1.39
CA HIS A 232 -4.75 -10.74 0.03
C HIS A 232 -5.78 -9.94 -0.78
N LEU A 233 -6.19 -8.78 -0.24
CA LEU A 233 -7.22 -7.91 -0.83
C LEU A 233 -7.05 -6.45 -0.34
N PRO A 234 -7.74 -5.46 -0.94
CA PRO A 234 -7.72 -4.10 -0.45
C PRO A 234 -8.18 -4.04 1.00
N VAL A 235 -7.47 -3.30 1.85
CA VAL A 235 -7.68 -3.30 3.32
C VAL A 235 -9.08 -2.81 3.73
N LEU A 236 -9.75 -2.04 2.88
CA LEU A 236 -11.14 -1.60 3.08
C LEU A 236 -12.20 -2.70 2.86
N LEU A 237 -11.82 -3.81 2.23
CA LEU A 237 -12.74 -4.91 1.91
C LEU A 237 -12.60 -6.04 2.94
N THR A 238 -13.66 -6.83 3.09
CA THR A 238 -13.67 -8.04 3.91
C THR A 238 -13.45 -9.26 3.01
N PRO A 239 -12.63 -10.25 3.42
CA PRO A 239 -12.49 -11.50 2.67
C PRO A 239 -13.83 -12.17 2.40
N GLY A 240 -14.07 -12.53 1.14
CA GLY A 240 -15.22 -13.35 0.72
C GLY A 240 -14.82 -14.78 0.34
N LEU A 241 -13.52 -15.04 0.22
CA LEU A 241 -12.96 -16.33 -0.16
C LEU A 241 -11.82 -16.71 0.79
N HIS A 242 -11.60 -18.00 0.95
CA HIS A 242 -10.48 -18.55 1.71
C HIS A 242 -9.64 -19.43 0.80
N SER A 243 -8.32 -19.39 0.99
CA SER A 243 -7.40 -20.22 0.24
C SER A 243 -6.23 -20.70 1.08
N THR A 244 -5.58 -21.75 0.61
CA THR A 244 -4.46 -22.39 1.30
C THR A 244 -3.42 -22.85 0.29
N SER A 245 -2.14 -22.77 0.67
CA SER A 245 -1.03 -23.45 -0.01
C SER A 245 -0.59 -24.71 0.75
N ARG A 246 -1.38 -25.15 1.75
CA ARG A 246 -1.02 -26.28 2.59
C ARG A 246 -0.81 -27.56 1.80
N GLN A 247 0.26 -28.26 2.12
CA GLN A 247 0.57 -29.60 1.63
C GLN A 247 -0.01 -30.66 2.59
N PRO A 248 0.07 -31.96 2.26
CA PRO A 248 -0.30 -33.02 3.20
C PRO A 248 0.46 -32.89 4.54
N GLU A 249 -0.20 -33.24 5.64
CA GLU A 249 0.30 -33.04 7.03
C GLU A 249 1.76 -33.42 7.28
N PRO A 250 2.31 -34.54 6.76
CA PRO A 250 3.73 -34.87 6.98
C PRO A 250 4.69 -33.79 6.45
N ALA A 251 4.38 -33.17 5.31
CA ALA A 251 5.19 -32.11 4.72
C ALA A 251 5.04 -30.80 5.49
N GLU A 252 3.81 -30.44 5.87
CA GLU A 252 3.53 -29.29 6.75
C GLU A 252 4.27 -29.39 8.08
N GLN A 253 4.19 -30.53 8.73
CA GLN A 253 4.82 -30.79 10.02
C GLN A 253 6.35 -30.67 9.91
N ALA A 254 6.95 -31.24 8.86
CA ALA A 254 8.38 -31.11 8.61
C ALA A 254 8.81 -29.64 8.43
N THR A 255 8.08 -28.87 7.62
CA THR A 255 8.33 -27.43 7.42
C THR A 255 8.20 -26.65 8.74
N ARG A 256 7.13 -26.92 9.51
CA ARG A 256 6.89 -26.27 10.81
C ARG A 256 7.99 -26.61 11.83
N ILE A 257 8.44 -27.86 11.89
CA ILE A 257 9.54 -28.28 12.77
C ILE A 257 10.84 -27.57 12.39
N ALA A 258 11.19 -27.54 11.10
CA ALA A 258 12.38 -26.83 10.63
C ALA A 258 12.33 -25.33 10.98
N ALA A 259 11.19 -24.68 10.76
CA ALA A 259 10.99 -23.28 11.12
C ALA A 259 11.06 -23.04 12.64
N ARG A 260 10.50 -23.94 13.46
CA ARG A 260 10.61 -23.90 14.94
C ARG A 260 12.06 -24.01 15.41
N ALA A 261 12.87 -24.87 14.79
CA ALA A 261 14.28 -25.00 15.11
C ALA A 261 15.05 -23.70 14.83
N VAL A 262 14.81 -23.08 13.66
CA VAL A 262 15.39 -21.77 13.33
C VAL A 262 14.98 -20.69 14.33
N ARG A 263 13.68 -20.63 14.70
CA ARG A 263 13.19 -19.67 15.72
C ARG A 263 13.80 -19.93 17.09
N ALA A 264 13.92 -21.19 17.51
CA ALA A 264 14.54 -21.54 18.79
C ALA A 264 16.01 -21.09 18.85
N TRP A 265 16.76 -21.31 17.77
CA TRP A 265 18.13 -20.81 17.63
C TRP A 265 18.21 -19.27 17.68
N GLY A 266 17.28 -18.59 16.99
CA GLY A 266 17.17 -17.12 17.04
C GLY A 266 16.90 -16.60 18.45
N ARG A 267 15.92 -17.19 19.15
CA ARG A 267 15.60 -16.84 20.55
C ARG A 267 16.77 -17.09 21.49
N PHE A 268 17.48 -18.20 21.34
CA PHE A 268 18.70 -18.46 22.12
C PHE A 268 19.75 -17.37 21.89
N ARG A 269 19.97 -16.94 20.64
CA ARG A 269 20.91 -15.85 20.34
C ARG A 269 20.49 -14.49 20.91
N GLN A 270 19.19 -14.26 21.09
CA GLN A 270 18.63 -12.99 21.56
C GLN A 270 18.33 -12.96 23.06
N ALA A 271 18.36 -14.11 23.75
CA ALA A 271 18.10 -14.16 25.18
C ALA A 271 19.19 -13.45 25.98
N ALA A 272 18.80 -12.74 27.05
CA ALA A 272 19.67 -11.86 27.83
C ALA A 272 20.90 -12.58 28.42
N VAL A 273 20.76 -13.87 28.74
CA VAL A 273 21.82 -14.67 29.38
C VAL A 273 22.84 -15.21 28.36
N SER A 274 22.45 -15.38 27.10
CA SER A 274 23.26 -16.05 26.07
C SER A 274 23.72 -15.14 24.94
N SER A 275 23.15 -13.94 24.79
CA SER A 275 23.45 -13.05 23.66
C SER A 275 24.93 -12.65 23.59
N PHE A 276 25.53 -12.20 24.71
CA PHE A 276 26.94 -11.79 24.74
C PHE A 276 27.88 -12.99 24.53
N ALA A 277 27.70 -14.07 25.28
CA ALA A 277 28.51 -15.28 25.15
C ALA A 277 28.42 -15.90 23.74
N PHE A 278 27.25 -15.85 23.11
CA PHE A 278 27.06 -16.32 21.74
C PHE A 278 27.86 -15.48 20.74
N VAL A 279 27.83 -14.14 20.87
CA VAL A 279 28.58 -13.25 19.98
C VAL A 279 30.09 -13.50 20.12
N GLU A 280 30.58 -13.67 21.34
CA GLU A 280 32.00 -13.97 21.60
C GLU A 280 32.42 -15.32 21.00
N ALA A 281 31.65 -16.39 21.22
CA ALA A 281 32.02 -17.74 20.80
C ALA A 281 31.82 -18.00 19.30
N ALA A 282 30.74 -17.48 18.71
CA ALA A 282 30.34 -17.81 17.35
C ALA A 282 30.51 -16.64 16.36
N GLY A 283 30.84 -15.43 16.83
CA GLY A 283 30.88 -14.22 16.00
C GLY A 283 31.80 -14.32 14.78
N LEU A 284 33.02 -14.86 14.94
CA LEU A 284 33.98 -15.01 13.85
C LEU A 284 33.47 -15.93 12.73
N ALA A 285 32.68 -16.96 13.06
CA ALA A 285 32.08 -17.86 12.07
C ALA A 285 31.06 -17.14 11.15
N TYR A 286 30.52 -15.99 11.57
CA TYR A 286 29.64 -15.17 10.73
C TYR A 286 30.41 -14.32 9.70
N GLY A 287 31.74 -14.20 9.81
CA GLY A 287 32.55 -13.38 8.89
C GLY A 287 32.37 -13.77 7.43
N GLY A 288 32.39 -15.07 7.12
CA GLY A 288 32.15 -15.56 5.76
C GLY A 288 30.74 -15.23 5.24
N LYS A 289 29.72 -15.27 6.11
CA LYS A 289 28.34 -14.88 5.77
C LYS A 289 28.24 -13.39 5.49
N LEU A 290 28.91 -12.54 6.27
CA LEU A 290 28.96 -11.10 6.05
C LEU A 290 29.66 -10.76 4.72
N ILE A 291 30.79 -11.41 4.43
CA ILE A 291 31.49 -11.25 3.15
C ILE A 291 30.59 -11.70 1.99
N ALA A 292 29.98 -12.88 2.07
CA ALA A 292 29.05 -13.34 1.05
C ALA A 292 27.85 -12.40 0.87
N GLY A 293 27.35 -11.81 1.97
CA GLY A 293 26.27 -10.81 1.95
C GLY A 293 26.68 -9.51 1.28
N ALA A 294 27.89 -9.01 1.56
CA ALA A 294 28.45 -7.81 0.93
C ALA A 294 28.61 -7.94 -0.60
N PHE A 295 28.76 -9.17 -1.11
CA PHE A 295 28.79 -9.44 -2.55
C PHE A 295 27.44 -9.90 -3.13
N GLY A 296 26.33 -9.83 -2.37
CA GLY A 296 25.00 -10.27 -2.81
C GLY A 296 24.88 -11.79 -3.02
N ARG A 297 25.85 -12.59 -2.56
CA ARG A 297 25.93 -14.06 -2.76
C ARG A 297 25.34 -14.86 -1.61
N ALA A 298 24.98 -14.22 -0.49
CA ALA A 298 24.43 -14.90 0.67
C ALA A 298 22.95 -15.30 0.52
N HIS A 299 22.29 -14.92 -0.57
CA HIS A 299 20.87 -15.13 -0.74
C HIS A 299 20.57 -16.44 -1.46
N LYS A 300 19.91 -17.38 -0.77
CA LYS A 300 19.35 -18.57 -1.40
C LYS A 300 18.11 -18.15 -2.20
N ALA A 301 17.93 -18.69 -3.40
CA ALA A 301 16.67 -18.57 -4.11
C ALA A 301 15.54 -19.06 -3.18
N ALA A 302 14.50 -18.24 -3.02
CA ALA A 302 13.29 -18.67 -2.32
C ALA A 302 12.75 -19.91 -3.05
N LYS A 303 12.38 -20.95 -2.28
CA LYS A 303 11.67 -22.09 -2.88
C LYS A 303 10.32 -21.58 -3.36
N ALA A 304 9.93 -21.97 -4.58
CA ALA A 304 8.60 -21.66 -5.08
C ALA A 304 7.56 -22.22 -4.11
N GLU A 305 6.64 -21.38 -3.66
CA GLU A 305 5.55 -21.83 -2.82
C GLU A 305 4.61 -22.75 -3.60
N PRO A 306 4.05 -23.78 -2.96
CA PRO A 306 3.02 -24.60 -3.58
C PRO A 306 1.87 -23.76 -4.13
N ALA A 307 1.16 -24.30 -5.13
CA ALA A 307 0.03 -23.61 -5.72
C ALA A 307 -1.09 -23.37 -4.69
N PRO A 308 -1.63 -22.15 -4.59
CA PRO A 308 -2.77 -21.87 -3.74
C PRO A 308 -4.02 -22.53 -4.31
N ARG A 309 -4.90 -23.02 -3.42
CA ARG A 309 -6.23 -23.53 -3.77
C ARG A 309 -7.29 -22.92 -2.87
N LEU A 310 -8.50 -22.76 -3.39
CA LEU A 310 -9.65 -22.33 -2.59
C LEU A 310 -10.02 -23.43 -1.57
N GLU A 311 -10.31 -23.02 -0.33
CA GLU A 311 -10.69 -23.93 0.75
C GLU A 311 -11.76 -23.27 1.64
N PRO A 312 -13.01 -23.80 1.69
CA PRO A 312 -13.50 -24.93 0.92
C PRO A 312 -13.51 -24.63 -0.59
N GLY A 313 -13.46 -25.69 -1.41
CA GLY A 313 -13.65 -25.55 -2.84
C GLY A 313 -15.03 -24.97 -3.17
N LEU A 314 -15.10 -24.18 -4.24
CA LEU A 314 -16.36 -23.65 -4.77
C LEU A 314 -17.02 -24.68 -5.69
N ASP A 315 -18.35 -24.75 -5.68
CA ASP A 315 -19.07 -25.54 -6.68
C ASP A 315 -18.83 -24.99 -8.11
N PRO A 316 -19.04 -25.80 -9.17
CA PRO A 316 -18.78 -25.39 -10.55
C PRO A 316 -19.52 -24.12 -11.00
N ALA A 317 -20.77 -23.94 -10.55
CA ALA A 317 -21.59 -22.80 -10.95
C ALA A 317 -21.06 -21.51 -10.33
N ARG A 318 -20.72 -21.53 -9.03
CA ARG A 318 -20.14 -20.39 -8.32
C ARG A 318 -18.74 -20.05 -8.82
N ARG A 319 -17.95 -21.05 -9.22
CA ARG A 319 -16.67 -20.86 -9.90
C ARG A 319 -16.83 -20.08 -11.20
N ALA A 320 -17.77 -20.49 -12.05
CA ALA A 320 -18.04 -19.83 -13.33
C ALA A 320 -18.59 -18.42 -13.15
N GLU A 321 -19.48 -18.20 -12.18
CA GLU A 321 -19.98 -16.87 -11.83
C GLU A 321 -18.85 -15.94 -11.40
N THR A 322 -17.97 -16.40 -10.51
CA THR A 322 -16.80 -15.63 -10.03
C THR A 322 -15.86 -15.31 -11.19
N ALA A 323 -15.51 -16.30 -12.01
CA ALA A 323 -14.66 -16.12 -13.18
C ALA A 323 -15.28 -15.12 -14.18
N ALA A 324 -16.59 -15.23 -14.44
CA ALA A 324 -17.28 -14.34 -15.36
C ALA A 324 -17.34 -12.90 -14.83
N ALA A 325 -17.61 -12.71 -13.54
CA ALA A 325 -17.60 -11.38 -12.91
C ALA A 325 -16.23 -10.71 -13.05
N VAL A 326 -15.16 -11.46 -12.77
CA VAL A 326 -13.77 -10.99 -12.89
C VAL A 326 -13.39 -10.65 -14.34
N LEU A 327 -13.74 -11.50 -15.30
CA LEU A 327 -13.50 -11.24 -16.73
C LEU A 327 -14.26 -10.02 -17.25
N ARG A 328 -15.52 -9.82 -16.82
CA ARG A 328 -16.31 -8.61 -17.16
C ARG A 328 -15.69 -7.36 -16.57
N ALA A 329 -15.30 -7.39 -15.29
CA ALA A 329 -14.65 -6.25 -14.64
C ALA A 329 -13.31 -5.88 -15.30
N MET A 330 -12.59 -6.85 -15.87
CA MET A 330 -11.39 -6.61 -16.67
C MET A 330 -11.65 -6.09 -18.10
N GLY A 331 -12.90 -6.10 -18.56
CA GLY A 331 -13.25 -5.85 -19.96
C GLY A 331 -12.80 -6.98 -20.91
N LEU A 332 -12.42 -8.15 -20.39
CA LEU A 332 -11.90 -9.28 -21.15
C LEU A 332 -13.01 -10.34 -21.34
N THR A 333 -14.02 -10.00 -22.15
CA THR A 333 -15.18 -10.86 -22.40
C THR A 333 -15.17 -11.53 -23.78
N ARG A 334 -14.29 -11.09 -24.68
CA ARG A 334 -14.14 -11.57 -26.06
C ARG A 334 -12.71 -11.37 -26.56
N GLY A 335 -12.37 -12.01 -27.68
CA GLY A 335 -11.09 -11.79 -28.36
C GLY A 335 -9.86 -12.39 -27.64
N PHE A 336 -10.07 -13.39 -26.77
CA PHE A 336 -9.03 -14.02 -25.97
C PHE A 336 -7.85 -14.52 -26.80
N ALA A 337 -6.64 -14.08 -26.47
CA ALA A 337 -5.39 -14.60 -27.05
C ALA A 337 -5.21 -16.10 -26.74
N PRO A 338 -4.45 -16.85 -27.55
CA PRO A 338 -4.08 -18.22 -27.20
C PRO A 338 -3.30 -18.34 -25.89
N LEU A 339 -2.59 -17.28 -25.48
CA LEU A 339 -1.96 -17.17 -24.17
C LEU A 339 -2.40 -15.86 -23.50
N VAL A 340 -3.00 -15.98 -22.32
CA VAL A 340 -3.41 -14.85 -21.47
C VAL A 340 -2.63 -14.89 -20.17
N LEU A 341 -1.80 -13.89 -19.90
CA LEU A 341 -1.07 -13.76 -18.64
C LEU A 341 -1.89 -12.97 -17.62
N LEU A 342 -1.96 -13.49 -16.40
CA LEU A 342 -2.47 -12.78 -15.23
C LEU A 342 -1.27 -12.38 -14.39
N VAL A 343 -0.84 -11.12 -14.52
CA VAL A 343 0.42 -10.61 -14.00
C VAL A 343 0.18 -9.78 -12.74
N GLY A 344 0.23 -10.43 -11.59
CA GLY A 344 0.36 -9.73 -10.31
C GLY A 344 1.72 -9.03 -10.22
N HIS A 345 1.95 -8.23 -9.19
CA HIS A 345 3.29 -7.71 -8.92
C HIS A 345 3.70 -7.92 -7.48
N GLY A 346 5.01 -7.92 -7.26
CA GLY A 346 5.65 -7.99 -5.95
C GLY A 346 6.98 -7.26 -6.03
N ALA A 347 7.62 -7.08 -4.89
CA ALA A 347 8.93 -6.48 -4.82
C ALA A 347 9.87 -7.35 -3.99
N LYS A 348 11.11 -7.45 -4.44
CA LYS A 348 12.20 -8.09 -3.72
C LYS A 348 13.10 -7.02 -3.15
N VAL A 349 13.20 -7.01 -1.84
CA VAL A 349 14.08 -6.11 -1.09
C VAL A 349 14.82 -6.90 -0.03
N THR A 350 16.01 -6.44 0.34
CA THR A 350 16.78 -7.02 1.43
C THR A 350 16.98 -5.96 2.51
N ASN A 351 16.80 -6.34 3.79
CA ASN A 351 17.01 -5.45 4.93
C ASN A 351 16.20 -4.13 4.84
N ASN A 352 14.91 -4.23 4.53
CA ASN A 352 14.04 -3.07 4.37
C ASN A 352 12.78 -3.20 5.24
N PRO A 353 12.68 -2.46 6.36
CA PRO A 353 11.49 -2.45 7.21
C PRO A 353 10.19 -2.02 6.52
N HIS A 354 10.31 -1.42 5.33
CA HIS A 354 9.19 -0.88 4.54
C HIS A 354 8.82 -1.80 3.36
N GLU A 355 9.19 -3.08 3.40
CA GLU A 355 8.96 -4.06 2.32
C GLU A 355 7.52 -4.08 1.80
N SER A 356 6.52 -4.06 2.70
CA SER A 356 5.10 -4.00 2.33
C SER A 356 4.72 -2.79 1.48
N ALA A 357 5.43 -1.66 1.61
CA ALA A 357 5.19 -0.46 0.81
C ALA A 357 5.66 -0.62 -0.65
N TYR A 358 6.50 -1.63 -0.95
CA TYR A 358 6.91 -1.96 -2.31
C TYR A 358 6.01 -3.04 -2.93
N HIS A 359 5.27 -3.80 -2.13
CA HIS A 359 4.30 -4.78 -2.61
C HIS A 359 3.01 -4.13 -3.13
N CYS A 360 1.99 -4.94 -3.43
CA CYS A 360 0.74 -4.48 -4.02
C CYS A 360 -0.19 -3.89 -2.96
N GLY A 361 -0.49 -2.59 -3.06
CA GLY A 361 -1.48 -1.95 -2.19
C GLY A 361 -2.89 -2.54 -2.32
N ALA A 362 -3.25 -3.03 -3.52
CA ALA A 362 -4.52 -3.71 -3.74
C ALA A 362 -4.55 -5.15 -3.16
N CYS A 363 -3.40 -5.71 -2.76
CA CYS A 363 -3.31 -6.99 -2.05
C CYS A 363 -2.98 -6.79 -0.55
N GLY A 364 -3.19 -5.59 -0.01
CA GLY A 364 -2.93 -5.29 1.40
C GLY A 364 -1.45 -5.26 1.77
N GLY A 365 -0.56 -4.97 0.82
CA GLY A 365 0.89 -4.96 1.04
C GLY A 365 1.56 -6.32 0.88
N HIS A 366 0.87 -7.29 0.26
CA HIS A 366 1.44 -8.58 -0.17
C HIS A 366 1.68 -8.60 -1.69
N ASP A 367 2.43 -9.59 -2.19
CA ASP A 367 2.55 -9.79 -3.62
C ASP A 367 1.23 -10.27 -4.26
N GLY A 368 1.10 -10.08 -5.57
CA GLY A 368 -0.10 -10.48 -6.33
C GLY A 368 -0.10 -11.94 -6.79
N ALA A 369 0.87 -12.77 -6.41
CA ALA A 369 1.01 -14.12 -6.96
C ALA A 369 -0.16 -15.02 -6.56
N VAL A 370 -0.62 -14.94 -5.30
CA VAL A 370 -1.73 -15.78 -4.80
C VAL A 370 -2.99 -15.58 -5.65
N SER A 371 -3.42 -14.33 -5.84
CA SER A 371 -4.61 -13.99 -6.60
C SER A 371 -4.48 -14.35 -8.10
N ALA A 372 -3.32 -14.10 -8.70
CA ALA A 372 -3.06 -14.47 -10.09
C ALA A 372 -3.14 -15.99 -10.32
N ARG A 373 -2.52 -16.78 -9.42
CA ARG A 373 -2.49 -18.24 -9.49
C ARG A 373 -3.87 -18.85 -9.26
N LEU A 374 -4.63 -18.34 -8.29
CA LEU A 374 -6.01 -18.77 -8.05
C LEU A 374 -6.91 -18.51 -9.26
N LEU A 375 -6.83 -17.32 -9.85
CA LEU A 375 -7.65 -17.00 -11.02
C LEU A 375 -7.25 -17.80 -12.26
N ALA A 376 -5.95 -18.02 -12.50
CA ALA A 376 -5.48 -18.86 -13.60
C ALA A 376 -5.99 -20.30 -13.46
N GLY A 377 -5.93 -20.86 -12.24
CA GLY A 377 -6.49 -22.18 -11.93
C GLY A 377 -7.99 -22.24 -12.19
N LEU A 378 -8.74 -21.23 -11.75
CA LEU A 378 -10.18 -21.11 -11.96
C LEU A 378 -10.55 -21.05 -13.45
N LEU A 379 -9.84 -20.24 -14.25
CA LEU A 379 -10.13 -20.05 -15.67
C LEU A 379 -9.68 -21.22 -16.55
N ASN A 380 -8.77 -22.07 -16.07
CA ASN A 380 -8.35 -23.28 -16.77
C ASN A 380 -9.11 -24.54 -16.37
N ASP A 381 -9.88 -24.48 -15.29
CA ASP A 381 -10.68 -25.60 -14.81
C ASP A 381 -11.77 -26.00 -15.84
N PRO A 382 -11.82 -27.28 -16.29
CA PRO A 382 -12.74 -27.71 -17.32
C PRO A 382 -14.21 -27.51 -16.97
N GLU A 383 -14.58 -27.71 -15.70
CA GLU A 383 -15.97 -27.54 -15.25
C GLU A 383 -16.37 -26.06 -15.26
N THR A 384 -15.48 -25.19 -14.81
CA THR A 384 -15.67 -23.73 -14.87
C THR A 384 -15.86 -23.27 -16.31
N ARG A 385 -15.00 -23.73 -17.24
CA ARG A 385 -15.11 -23.41 -18.67
C ARG A 385 -16.42 -23.89 -19.29
N ALA A 386 -16.94 -25.05 -18.88
CA ALA A 386 -18.20 -25.58 -19.39
C ALA A 386 -19.42 -24.73 -19.00
N HIS A 387 -19.35 -23.99 -17.89
CA HIS A 387 -20.44 -23.16 -17.38
C HIS A 387 -20.34 -21.68 -17.80
N LEU A 388 -19.17 -21.19 -18.22
CA LEU A 388 -18.98 -19.80 -18.67
C LEU A 388 -19.93 -19.34 -19.81
N PRO A 389 -20.33 -20.19 -20.77
CA PRO A 389 -21.30 -19.79 -21.81
C PRO A 389 -22.65 -19.35 -21.24
N ALA A 390 -23.09 -19.90 -20.09
CA ALA A 390 -24.32 -19.46 -19.41
C ALA A 390 -24.22 -18.02 -18.89
N HIS A 391 -23.00 -17.49 -18.78
CA HIS A 391 -22.70 -16.11 -18.41
C HIS A 391 -22.33 -15.25 -19.64
N GLY A 392 -22.54 -15.74 -20.87
CA GLY A 392 -22.25 -15.01 -22.10
C GLY A 392 -20.76 -14.88 -22.42
N ILE A 393 -19.91 -15.75 -21.86
CA ILE A 393 -18.47 -15.75 -22.11
C ILE A 393 -18.09 -17.06 -22.78
N GLU A 394 -17.57 -16.97 -24.00
CA GLU A 394 -17.03 -18.10 -24.74
C GLU A 394 -15.51 -18.04 -24.77
N LEU A 395 -14.86 -19.02 -24.13
CA LEU A 395 -13.41 -19.17 -24.16
C LEU A 395 -12.99 -20.08 -25.33
N PRO A 396 -12.11 -19.61 -26.22
CA PRO A 396 -11.51 -20.47 -27.24
C PRO A 396 -10.75 -21.64 -26.59
N LYS A 397 -10.92 -22.86 -27.14
CA LYS A 397 -10.29 -24.08 -26.62
C LYS A 397 -8.76 -24.01 -26.55
N ASP A 398 -8.14 -23.20 -27.41
CA ASP A 398 -6.70 -23.00 -27.50
C ASP A 398 -6.16 -21.90 -26.59
N THR A 399 -7.01 -21.30 -25.74
CA THR A 399 -6.64 -20.27 -24.76
C THR A 399 -6.12 -20.92 -23.49
N LEU A 400 -4.90 -20.56 -23.09
CA LEU A 400 -4.31 -20.87 -21.79
C LEU A 400 -4.20 -19.61 -20.95
N PHE A 401 -4.76 -19.63 -19.73
CA PHE A 401 -4.48 -18.59 -18.73
C PHE A 401 -3.24 -19.00 -17.93
N LEU A 402 -2.29 -18.10 -17.76
CA LEU A 402 -1.06 -18.38 -17.03
C LEU A 402 -0.79 -17.29 -16.00
N ALA A 403 -0.65 -17.68 -14.75
CA ALA A 403 -0.27 -16.75 -13.70
C ALA A 403 1.19 -16.33 -13.84
N ALA A 404 1.45 -15.06 -13.54
CA ALA A 404 2.77 -14.48 -13.52
C ALA A 404 2.91 -13.43 -12.41
N LEU A 405 4.15 -13.16 -12.02
CA LEU A 405 4.50 -12.11 -11.08
C LEU A 405 5.54 -11.18 -11.71
N HIS A 406 5.19 -9.90 -11.85
CA HIS A 406 6.15 -8.84 -12.16
C HIS A 406 6.90 -8.44 -10.88
N GLU A 407 8.17 -8.79 -10.82
CA GLU A 407 9.07 -8.43 -9.75
C GLU A 407 9.61 -7.02 -9.98
N THR A 408 9.00 -6.03 -9.33
CA THR A 408 9.15 -4.61 -9.69
C THR A 408 10.55 -4.08 -9.43
N THR A 409 11.28 -4.61 -8.45
CA THR A 409 12.65 -4.16 -8.18
C THR A 409 13.61 -4.58 -9.29
N THR A 410 13.39 -5.74 -9.91
CA THR A 410 14.32 -6.32 -10.90
C THR A 410 13.82 -6.23 -12.34
N ASP A 411 12.54 -5.92 -12.56
CA ASP A 411 11.84 -6.04 -13.85
C ASP A 411 11.95 -7.47 -14.44
N GLU A 412 11.98 -8.48 -13.58
CA GLU A 412 11.83 -9.88 -13.98
C GLU A 412 10.35 -10.28 -13.90
N VAL A 413 9.89 -11.12 -14.83
CA VAL A 413 8.54 -11.69 -14.77
C VAL A 413 8.66 -13.19 -14.56
N ILE A 414 8.22 -13.64 -13.39
CA ILE A 414 8.18 -15.04 -13.01
C ILE A 414 6.90 -15.64 -13.56
N LEU A 415 6.99 -16.68 -14.38
CA LEU A 415 5.84 -17.43 -14.87
C LEU A 415 5.63 -18.67 -14.01
N PHE A 416 4.39 -18.93 -13.59
CA PHE A 416 4.01 -20.11 -12.80
C PHE A 416 3.46 -21.23 -13.70
N ASP A 417 4.22 -21.61 -14.73
CA ASP A 417 3.83 -22.65 -15.70
C ASP A 417 3.79 -24.06 -15.10
N ALA A 418 4.45 -24.27 -13.96
CA ALA A 418 4.33 -25.51 -13.18
C ALA A 418 2.93 -25.73 -12.59
N ASP A 419 2.11 -24.68 -12.47
CA ASP A 419 0.75 -24.79 -11.94
C ASP A 419 -0.27 -25.19 -13.02
N ALA A 420 0.11 -25.13 -14.29
CA ALA A 420 -0.77 -25.35 -15.43
C ALA A 420 -0.46 -26.67 -16.14
N GLN A 421 -1.48 -27.25 -16.78
CA GLN A 421 -1.29 -28.36 -17.72
C GLN A 421 -0.84 -27.79 -19.07
N VAL A 422 0.45 -27.85 -19.35
CA VAL A 422 1.05 -27.24 -20.55
C VAL A 422 1.27 -28.29 -21.65
N GLY A 423 0.57 -28.14 -22.78
CA GLY A 423 0.81 -28.93 -24.00
C GLY A 423 2.00 -28.42 -24.81
N ALA A 424 2.41 -29.17 -25.86
CA ALA A 424 3.57 -28.80 -26.69
C ALA A 424 3.41 -27.43 -27.40
N ALA A 425 2.20 -27.12 -27.87
CA ALA A 425 1.88 -25.82 -28.48
C ALA A 425 2.00 -24.68 -27.46
N ASP A 426 1.53 -24.90 -26.24
CA ASP A 426 1.58 -23.93 -25.14
C ASP A 426 3.02 -23.70 -24.67
N ALA A 427 3.83 -24.76 -24.59
CA ALA A 427 5.25 -24.65 -24.25
C ALA A 427 6.01 -23.72 -25.22
N SER A 428 5.70 -23.80 -26.52
CA SER A 428 6.29 -22.92 -27.54
C SER A 428 5.86 -21.46 -27.37
N ARG A 429 4.57 -21.22 -27.05
CA ARG A 429 4.03 -19.88 -26.77
C ARG A 429 4.63 -19.29 -25.50
N ILE A 430 4.74 -20.07 -24.43
CA ILE A 430 5.36 -19.68 -23.17
C ILE A 430 6.84 -19.34 -23.37
N ALA A 431 7.58 -20.15 -24.12
CA ALA A 431 8.98 -19.88 -24.44
C ALA A 431 9.16 -18.56 -25.23
N LEU A 432 8.24 -18.26 -26.15
CA LEU A 432 8.21 -16.98 -26.86
C LEU A 432 7.87 -15.81 -25.91
N ALA A 433 6.86 -15.98 -25.07
CA ALA A 433 6.48 -14.99 -24.06
C ALA A 433 7.64 -14.66 -23.11
N ARG A 434 8.38 -15.67 -22.63
CA ARG A 434 9.59 -15.46 -21.80
C ARG A 434 10.63 -14.58 -22.50
N ARG A 435 10.83 -14.73 -23.81
CA ARG A 435 11.76 -13.88 -24.57
C ARG A 435 11.26 -12.43 -24.64
N TRP A 436 9.98 -12.22 -24.90
CA TRP A 436 9.38 -10.88 -24.92
C TRP A 436 9.45 -10.21 -23.55
N LEU A 437 9.09 -10.92 -22.48
CA LEU A 437 9.15 -10.42 -21.10
C LEU A 437 10.58 -10.06 -20.70
N ALA A 438 11.57 -10.91 -21.02
CA ALA A 438 12.97 -10.63 -20.74
C ALA A 438 13.50 -9.41 -21.52
N ALA A 439 13.05 -9.21 -22.76
CA ALA A 439 13.40 -8.05 -23.57
C ALA A 439 12.77 -6.76 -23.03
N ALA A 440 11.49 -6.80 -22.68
CA ALA A 440 10.79 -5.68 -22.03
C ALA A 440 11.47 -5.28 -20.72
N GLY A 441 11.82 -6.26 -19.87
CA GLY A 441 12.54 -5.99 -18.61
C GLY A 441 13.91 -5.34 -18.81
N ARG A 442 14.66 -5.73 -19.86
CA ARG A 442 15.93 -5.05 -20.20
C ARG A 442 15.70 -3.59 -20.57
N GLN A 443 14.66 -3.30 -21.36
CA GLN A 443 14.32 -1.94 -21.75
C GLN A 443 13.94 -1.09 -20.53
N VAL A 444 13.06 -1.58 -19.66
CA VAL A 444 12.63 -0.85 -18.46
C VAL A 444 13.80 -0.59 -17.50
N ARG A 445 14.68 -1.57 -17.28
CA ARG A 445 15.88 -1.35 -16.46
C ARG A 445 16.79 -0.26 -17.04
N ALA A 446 16.93 -0.18 -18.35
CA ALA A 446 17.70 0.87 -19.00
C ALA A 446 17.06 2.26 -18.78
N GLU A 447 15.74 2.38 -18.94
CA GLU A 447 15.01 3.63 -18.67
C GLU A 447 15.07 4.05 -17.19
N ARG A 448 15.04 3.08 -16.27
CA ARG A 448 15.06 3.32 -14.83
C ARG A 448 16.45 3.68 -14.32
N ALA A 449 17.51 3.10 -14.88
CA ALA A 449 18.88 3.39 -14.49
C ALA A 449 19.21 4.89 -14.62
N LEU A 450 18.60 5.60 -15.57
CA LEU A 450 18.75 7.05 -15.73
C LEU A 450 18.21 7.87 -14.55
N ARG A 451 17.29 7.29 -13.76
CA ARG A 451 16.60 7.94 -12.64
C ARG A 451 17.04 7.41 -11.27
N LEU A 452 17.79 6.32 -11.21
CA LEU A 452 18.30 5.74 -9.97
C LEU A 452 19.77 6.14 -9.74
N PRO A 453 20.08 6.88 -8.66
CA PRO A 453 21.43 7.33 -8.36
C PRO A 453 22.44 6.17 -8.33
N GLY A 454 23.48 6.26 -9.16
CA GLY A 454 24.54 5.26 -9.25
C GLY A 454 24.13 3.93 -9.90
N ALA A 455 22.97 3.84 -10.57
CA ALA A 455 22.54 2.63 -11.25
C ALA A 455 23.03 2.58 -12.69
N ARG A 456 23.28 1.36 -13.18
CA ARG A 456 23.38 1.01 -14.60
C ARG A 456 22.32 -0.04 -14.89
N ALA A 457 21.90 -0.20 -16.15
CA ALA A 457 20.86 -1.15 -16.52
C ALA A 457 21.15 -2.58 -16.01
N GLU A 458 22.43 -2.98 -16.00
CA GLU A 458 22.87 -4.31 -15.54
C GLU A 458 22.89 -4.44 -14.01
N THR A 459 22.97 -3.33 -13.27
CA THR A 459 23.11 -3.34 -11.81
C THR A 459 21.80 -3.13 -11.06
N VAL A 460 20.72 -2.70 -11.74
CA VAL A 460 19.40 -2.50 -11.11
C VAL A 460 18.95 -3.75 -10.35
N ALA A 461 18.99 -4.93 -10.97
CA ALA A 461 18.51 -6.16 -10.32
C ALA A 461 19.33 -6.57 -9.08
N ALA A 462 20.64 -6.26 -9.04
CA ALA A 462 21.51 -6.61 -7.92
C ALA A 462 21.13 -5.86 -6.62
N ARG A 463 20.53 -4.68 -6.75
CA ARG A 463 20.06 -3.85 -5.64
C ARG A 463 19.01 -4.54 -4.76
N ALA A 464 18.20 -5.42 -5.34
CA ALA A 464 17.20 -6.20 -4.60
C ALA A 464 17.83 -7.10 -3.51
N THR A 465 19.09 -7.49 -3.70
CA THR A 465 19.83 -8.42 -2.83
C THR A 465 20.91 -7.75 -1.99
N ASP A 466 21.14 -6.45 -2.20
CA ASP A 466 22.12 -5.68 -1.44
C ASP A 466 21.49 -5.21 -0.13
N TRP A 467 22.00 -5.71 0.99
CA TRP A 467 21.53 -5.39 2.34
C TRP A 467 21.91 -3.98 2.81
N ALA A 468 22.89 -3.34 2.15
CA ALA A 468 23.28 -1.96 2.39
C ALA A 468 22.50 -0.98 1.50
N GLU A 469 21.75 -1.49 0.51
CA GLU A 469 21.01 -0.65 -0.41
C GLU A 469 19.83 0.05 0.29
N ILE A 470 19.91 1.37 0.34
CA ILE A 470 18.86 2.21 0.90
C ILE A 470 17.73 2.45 -0.10
N ARG A 471 17.99 2.31 -1.40
CA ARG A 471 17.09 2.56 -2.53
C ARG A 471 17.11 1.39 -3.52
N PRO A 472 16.49 0.24 -3.17
CA PRO A 472 16.42 -0.90 -4.09
C PRO A 472 15.68 -0.53 -5.38
N GLU A 473 14.62 0.26 -5.24
CA GLU A 473 13.94 1.01 -6.29
C GLU A 473 13.25 2.24 -5.67
N TRP A 474 12.47 2.99 -6.45
CA TRP A 474 11.72 4.16 -5.99
C TRP A 474 10.33 3.85 -5.41
N GLY A 475 9.90 2.59 -5.46
CA GLY A 475 8.51 2.22 -5.17
C GLY A 475 7.56 3.00 -6.07
N LEU A 476 6.53 3.62 -5.48
CA LEU A 476 5.55 4.45 -6.20
C LEU A 476 5.84 5.95 -6.14
N ALA A 477 7.09 6.36 -5.85
CA ALA A 477 7.48 7.77 -5.91
C ALA A 477 7.23 8.34 -7.32
N GLY A 478 6.72 9.56 -7.38
CA GLY A 478 6.28 10.20 -8.62
C GLY A 478 4.86 9.84 -9.10
N CYS A 479 4.13 8.92 -8.47
CA CYS A 479 2.72 8.67 -8.80
C CYS A 479 1.90 9.97 -8.72
N ALA A 480 1.09 10.24 -9.74
CA ALA A 480 0.37 11.50 -9.89
C ALA A 480 -0.99 11.38 -10.59
N ALA A 481 -1.28 10.24 -11.22
CA ALA A 481 -2.55 10.02 -11.90
C ALA A 481 -3.13 8.62 -11.68
N PHE A 482 -4.44 8.51 -11.75
CA PHE A 482 -5.19 7.28 -11.90
C PHE A 482 -6.07 7.43 -13.14
N ILE A 483 -5.98 6.48 -14.08
CA ILE A 483 -6.73 6.53 -15.34
C ILE A 483 -7.58 5.26 -15.46
N ALA A 484 -8.91 5.43 -15.47
CA ALA A 484 -9.88 4.39 -15.82
C ALA A 484 -10.53 4.74 -17.15
N ALA A 485 -10.05 4.12 -18.22
CA ALA A 485 -10.51 4.39 -19.58
C ALA A 485 -10.24 3.17 -20.49
N PRO A 486 -10.81 3.15 -21.71
CA PRO A 486 -10.51 2.10 -22.66
C PRO A 486 -9.01 2.00 -22.93
N ARG A 487 -8.49 0.78 -23.09
CA ARG A 487 -7.04 0.54 -23.22
C ARG A 487 -6.39 1.40 -24.31
N ALA A 488 -7.11 1.66 -25.40
CA ALA A 488 -6.67 2.44 -26.54
C ALA A 488 -6.28 3.90 -26.19
N VAL A 489 -6.84 4.48 -25.12
CA VAL A 489 -6.53 5.85 -24.65
C VAL A 489 -5.07 5.96 -24.20
N THR A 490 -4.53 4.91 -23.58
CA THR A 490 -3.18 4.89 -23.01
C THR A 490 -2.21 4.01 -23.80
N ALA A 491 -2.63 3.43 -24.93
CA ALA A 491 -1.83 2.49 -25.71
C ALA A 491 -0.62 3.19 -26.35
N GLY A 492 0.56 2.61 -26.17
CA GLY A 492 1.84 3.18 -26.66
C GLY A 492 2.23 4.54 -26.05
N ARG A 493 1.50 5.06 -25.05
CA ARG A 493 1.79 6.36 -24.44
C ARG A 493 2.85 6.24 -23.36
N ASP A 494 3.82 7.15 -23.33
CA ASP A 494 4.76 7.28 -22.22
C ASP A 494 4.21 8.25 -21.18
N LEU A 495 3.68 7.71 -20.07
CA LEU A 495 3.17 8.50 -18.95
C LEU A 495 4.22 8.63 -17.82
N GLY A 496 5.43 8.10 -18.04
CA GLY A 496 6.59 8.25 -17.17
C GLY A 496 6.66 7.29 -15.99
N GLY A 497 5.80 6.27 -15.93
CA GLY A 497 5.64 5.45 -14.72
C GLY A 497 5.01 6.23 -13.58
N ARG A 498 4.05 7.10 -13.88
CA ARG A 498 3.39 8.02 -12.93
C ARG A 498 1.87 7.81 -12.86
N ALA A 499 1.31 6.92 -13.67
CA ALA A 499 -0.12 6.69 -13.74
C ALA A 499 -0.51 5.27 -13.33
N PHE A 500 -1.46 5.15 -12.41
CA PHE A 500 -2.17 3.90 -12.20
C PHE A 500 -3.11 3.68 -13.38
N LEU A 501 -2.95 2.57 -14.10
CA LEU A 501 -3.66 2.34 -15.36
C LEU A 501 -4.67 1.20 -15.23
N HIS A 502 -5.95 1.56 -15.16
CA HIS A 502 -7.08 0.62 -15.14
C HIS A 502 -7.78 0.60 -16.51
N SER A 503 -7.84 -0.56 -17.16
CA SER A 503 -8.63 -0.72 -18.37
C SER A 503 -10.12 -0.73 -18.00
N TYR A 504 -10.93 0.10 -18.64
CA TYR A 504 -12.37 0.20 -18.36
C TYR A 504 -13.12 0.69 -19.60
N ASP A 505 -14.16 -0.03 -20.03
CA ASP A 505 -15.08 0.39 -21.09
C ASP A 505 -16.51 0.45 -20.54
N TRP A 506 -16.98 1.67 -20.27
CA TRP A 506 -18.29 1.92 -19.68
C TRP A 506 -19.45 1.43 -20.54
N ARG A 507 -19.25 1.26 -21.85
CA ARG A 507 -20.31 0.79 -22.76
C ARG A 507 -20.69 -0.67 -22.52
N GLY A 508 -19.79 -1.45 -21.92
CA GLY A 508 -20.03 -2.84 -21.52
C GLY A 508 -20.43 -2.99 -20.05
N ASP A 509 -20.55 -1.90 -19.30
CA ASP A 509 -20.77 -1.90 -17.85
C ASP A 509 -22.25 -1.61 -17.53
N GLU A 510 -23.09 -2.63 -17.68
CA GLU A 510 -24.51 -2.55 -17.35
C GLU A 510 -24.72 -2.09 -15.89
N GLY A 511 -25.46 -1.00 -15.70
CA GLY A 511 -25.72 -0.43 -14.38
C GLY A 511 -24.51 0.20 -13.69
N PHE A 512 -23.37 0.34 -14.38
CA PHE A 512 -22.14 0.96 -13.87
C PHE A 512 -21.56 0.31 -12.60
N ALA A 513 -21.79 -1.00 -12.41
CA ALA A 513 -21.28 -1.73 -11.25
C ALA A 513 -19.75 -1.80 -11.23
N THR A 514 -19.12 -1.90 -12.40
CA THR A 514 -17.64 -1.89 -12.51
C THR A 514 -17.09 -0.50 -12.21
N LEU A 515 -17.74 0.57 -12.70
CA LEU A 515 -17.38 1.95 -12.35
C LEU A 515 -17.46 2.21 -10.85
N GLU A 516 -18.54 1.74 -10.22
CA GLU A 516 -18.73 1.84 -8.79
C GLU A 516 -17.63 1.12 -8.03
N LEU A 517 -17.28 -0.12 -8.43
CA LEU A 517 -16.15 -0.85 -7.88
C LEU A 517 -14.83 -0.06 -8.04
N ILE A 518 -14.56 0.50 -9.23
CA ILE A 518 -13.36 1.29 -9.51
C ILE A 518 -13.25 2.50 -8.57
N LEU A 519 -14.34 3.25 -8.39
CA LEU A 519 -14.38 4.44 -7.55
C LEU A 519 -14.26 4.12 -6.05
N THR A 520 -14.87 3.02 -5.61
CA THR A 520 -14.94 2.66 -4.18
C THR A 520 -13.77 1.83 -3.69
N ALA A 521 -12.99 1.19 -4.56
CA ALA A 521 -11.83 0.38 -4.17
C ALA A 521 -10.51 0.82 -4.85
N PRO A 522 -10.23 0.57 -6.14
CA PRO A 522 -8.99 0.99 -6.79
C PRO A 522 -8.63 2.48 -6.62
N VAL A 523 -9.58 3.40 -6.77
CA VAL A 523 -9.33 4.84 -6.58
C VAL A 523 -8.98 5.15 -5.13
N VAL A 524 -9.68 4.55 -4.16
CA VAL A 524 -9.39 4.71 -2.73
C VAL A 524 -7.99 4.18 -2.39
N VAL A 525 -7.62 3.00 -2.88
CA VAL A 525 -6.27 2.43 -2.69
C VAL A 525 -5.19 3.33 -3.30
N ALA A 526 -5.38 3.79 -4.54
CA ALA A 526 -4.45 4.70 -5.20
C ALA A 526 -4.32 6.03 -4.45
N SER A 527 -5.42 6.53 -3.86
CA SER A 527 -5.42 7.73 -3.02
C SER A 527 -4.57 7.55 -1.76
N TRP A 528 -4.66 6.41 -1.07
CA TRP A 528 -3.89 6.15 0.14
C TRP A 528 -2.39 6.07 -0.14
N ILE A 529 -2.03 5.39 -1.23
CA ILE A 529 -0.64 5.35 -1.70
C ILE A 529 -0.16 6.76 -2.02
N SER A 530 -0.89 7.50 -2.86
CA SER A 530 -0.51 8.86 -3.27
C SER A 530 -0.37 9.79 -2.06
N LEU A 531 -1.29 9.75 -1.10
CA LEU A 531 -1.25 10.56 0.11
C LEU A 531 -0.12 10.18 1.07
N GLN A 532 0.28 8.90 1.13
CA GLN A 532 1.44 8.47 1.90
C GLN A 532 2.73 9.09 1.35
N TYR A 533 2.92 9.06 0.03
CA TYR A 533 4.05 9.72 -0.62
C TYR A 533 3.97 11.25 -0.49
N TYR A 534 2.80 11.84 -0.74
CA TYR A 534 2.54 13.27 -0.62
C TYR A 534 2.90 13.79 0.78
N GLY A 535 2.36 13.17 1.83
CA GLY A 535 2.64 13.54 3.22
C GLY A 535 4.11 13.34 3.59
N SER A 536 4.73 12.25 3.14
CA SER A 536 6.14 11.97 3.39
C SER A 536 7.08 12.98 2.70
N SER A 537 6.64 13.62 1.61
CA SER A 537 7.40 14.67 0.91
C SER A 537 7.12 16.07 1.45
N LEU A 538 5.84 16.42 1.69
CA LEU A 538 5.43 17.77 2.08
C LEU A 538 5.71 18.06 3.57
N ALA A 539 5.42 17.10 4.45
CA ALA A 539 5.57 17.24 5.89
C ALA A 539 6.24 16.00 6.50
N PRO A 540 7.51 15.71 6.14
CA PRO A 540 8.23 14.50 6.56
C PRO A 540 8.32 14.33 8.08
N ALA A 541 8.32 15.43 8.84
CA ALA A 541 8.34 15.38 10.29
C ALA A 541 7.06 14.79 10.90
N ALA A 542 5.90 14.96 10.24
CA ALA A 542 4.60 14.47 10.68
C ALA A 542 4.22 13.13 10.04
N PHE A 543 4.46 13.00 8.73
CA PHE A 543 3.97 11.87 7.92
C PHE A 543 5.08 11.06 7.26
N GLY A 544 6.35 11.43 7.42
CA GLY A 544 7.48 10.65 6.93
C GLY A 544 8.02 9.69 7.98
N ALA A 545 8.92 8.81 7.55
CA ALA A 545 9.65 7.92 8.44
C ALA A 545 11.08 8.36 8.77
N GLY A 546 11.48 9.57 8.39
CA GLY A 546 12.82 10.08 8.67
C GLY A 546 13.90 9.33 7.88
N ASN A 547 15.08 9.14 8.47
CA ASN A 547 16.24 8.58 7.78
C ASN A 547 16.30 7.04 7.90
N LYS A 548 16.19 6.33 6.77
CA LYS A 548 16.25 4.85 6.69
C LYS A 548 17.49 4.27 7.40
N LEU A 549 18.62 4.97 7.34
CA LEU A 549 19.89 4.51 7.92
C LEU A 549 19.83 4.37 9.45
N LEU A 550 18.88 5.05 10.09
CA LEU A 550 18.73 5.09 11.55
C LEU A 550 17.52 4.28 12.02
N HIS A 551 16.85 3.55 11.12
CA HIS A 551 15.62 2.83 11.45
C HIS A 551 15.89 1.64 12.36
N ASN A 552 15.14 1.57 13.47
CA ASN A 552 14.98 0.37 14.26
C ASN A 552 13.52 -0.08 14.20
N VAL A 553 13.28 -1.33 13.78
CA VAL A 553 11.94 -1.94 13.82
C VAL A 553 11.46 -2.00 15.26
N THR A 554 10.24 -1.53 15.51
CA THR A 554 9.64 -1.49 16.84
C THR A 554 8.23 -2.09 16.81
N GLY A 555 7.99 -3.01 17.75
CA GLY A 555 6.69 -3.66 17.98
C GLY A 555 6.22 -4.59 16.87
N GLY A 556 7.04 -4.85 15.85
CA GLY A 556 6.61 -5.53 14.62
C GLY A 556 5.61 -4.72 13.77
N ILE A 557 5.40 -3.44 14.07
CA ILE A 557 4.36 -2.59 13.44
C ILE A 557 4.92 -1.38 12.69
N GLY A 558 6.17 -1.00 12.93
CA GLY A 558 6.77 0.14 12.26
C GLY A 558 8.22 0.38 12.72
N VAL A 559 8.71 1.59 12.51
CA VAL A 559 10.09 1.97 12.83
C VAL A 559 10.17 3.17 13.77
N VAL A 560 11.28 3.29 14.47
CA VAL A 560 11.72 4.52 15.14
C VAL A 560 13.05 4.96 14.53
N GLU A 561 13.38 6.25 14.64
CA GLU A 561 14.67 6.79 14.23
C GLU A 561 15.61 6.82 15.45
N GLY A 562 16.68 6.04 15.44
CA GLY A 562 17.59 5.89 16.57
C GLY A 562 17.06 4.96 17.66
N ASN A 563 17.36 5.25 18.92
CA ASN A 563 17.15 4.32 20.05
C ASN A 563 15.73 4.36 20.66
N GLY A 564 14.81 5.14 20.10
CA GLY A 564 13.44 5.25 20.61
C GLY A 564 12.69 6.48 20.09
N GLY A 565 11.57 6.81 20.73
CA GLY A 565 10.80 8.02 20.44
C GLY A 565 9.49 7.76 19.69
N ARG A 566 9.16 8.68 18.77
CA ARG A 566 7.92 8.63 17.98
C ARG A 566 7.99 7.48 16.98
N LEU A 567 6.95 6.65 16.93
CA LEU A 567 6.78 5.70 15.84
C LEU A 567 6.64 6.49 14.53
N ARG A 568 7.24 5.96 13.48
CA ARG A 568 7.34 6.56 12.16
C ARG A 568 6.65 5.65 11.14
N ALA A 569 5.39 5.96 10.81
CA ALA A 569 4.54 5.13 9.94
C ALA A 569 4.57 5.52 8.45
N GLY A 570 5.30 6.60 8.12
CA GLY A 570 5.47 7.10 6.76
C GLY A 570 6.52 6.37 5.94
N LEU A 571 6.96 7.01 4.86
CA LEU A 571 8.08 6.54 4.03
C LEU A 571 9.39 7.23 4.43
N PRO A 572 10.54 6.53 4.37
CA PRO A 572 11.82 7.15 4.66
C PRO A 572 12.17 8.22 3.62
N TRP A 573 12.98 9.21 4.02
CA TRP A 573 13.48 10.26 3.14
C TRP A 573 14.13 9.69 1.86
N GLN A 574 14.85 8.58 1.99
CA GLN A 574 15.48 7.89 0.87
C GLN A 574 14.50 7.34 -0.17
N ALA A 575 13.22 7.13 0.17
CA ALA A 575 12.20 6.68 -0.77
C ALA A 575 11.56 7.82 -1.57
N VAL A 576 11.68 9.07 -1.12
CA VAL A 576 11.04 10.24 -1.73
C VAL A 576 12.01 11.30 -2.24
N HIS A 577 13.31 11.18 -1.91
CA HIS A 577 14.34 12.15 -2.22
C HIS A 577 15.69 11.48 -2.61
N ASP A 578 16.36 12.02 -3.62
CA ASP A 578 17.64 11.48 -4.11
C ASP A 578 18.86 11.99 -3.33
N GLY A 579 18.72 13.14 -2.67
CA GLY A 579 19.76 13.81 -1.90
C GLY A 579 19.90 15.28 -2.29
N GLU A 580 19.49 15.62 -3.51
CA GLU A 580 19.52 16.98 -4.08
C GLU A 580 18.12 17.51 -4.36
N ARG A 581 17.20 16.65 -4.82
CA ARG A 581 15.83 17.03 -5.19
C ARG A 581 14.79 15.98 -4.78
N PRO A 582 13.52 16.38 -4.64
CA PRO A 582 12.41 15.44 -4.52
C PRO A 582 12.30 14.55 -5.75
N VAL A 583 12.15 13.25 -5.52
CA VAL A 583 11.81 12.26 -6.54
C VAL A 583 10.30 12.10 -6.64
N HIS A 584 9.61 12.18 -5.50
CA HIS A 584 8.17 12.38 -5.48
C HIS A 584 7.87 13.88 -5.47
N GLU A 585 7.33 14.39 -6.57
CA GLU A 585 6.68 15.70 -6.60
C GLU A 585 5.36 15.59 -5.82
N PRO A 586 5.13 16.38 -4.76
CA PRO A 586 3.93 16.28 -3.93
C PRO A 586 2.72 16.87 -4.67
N LEU A 587 2.18 16.11 -5.63
CA LEU A 587 0.97 16.44 -6.36
C LEU A 587 -0.19 15.62 -5.81
N ARG A 588 -1.36 16.25 -5.59
CA ARG A 588 -2.57 15.49 -5.31
C ARG A 588 -2.99 14.69 -6.54
N LEU A 589 -3.37 13.42 -6.32
CA LEU A 589 -3.67 12.48 -7.37
C LEU A 589 -4.77 13.02 -8.30
N SER A 590 -4.53 12.97 -9.61
CA SER A 590 -5.55 13.26 -10.62
C SER A 590 -6.22 11.97 -11.07
N VAL A 591 -7.52 11.85 -10.83
CA VAL A 591 -8.35 10.71 -11.22
C VAL A 591 -9.07 11.07 -12.52
N LEU A 592 -8.76 10.36 -13.61
CA LEU A 592 -9.31 10.55 -14.94
C LEU A 592 -10.18 9.34 -15.30
N ILE A 593 -11.47 9.57 -15.55
CA ILE A 593 -12.45 8.50 -15.78
C ILE A 593 -13.20 8.75 -17.09
N GLU A 594 -13.20 7.77 -17.98
CA GLU A 594 -14.06 7.77 -19.17
C GLU A 594 -15.38 7.05 -18.86
N ALA A 595 -16.40 7.83 -18.48
CA ALA A 595 -17.76 7.37 -18.22
C ALA A 595 -18.75 8.54 -18.31
N PRO A 596 -20.06 8.30 -18.44
CA PRO A 596 -21.07 9.33 -18.36
C PRO A 596 -20.99 10.12 -17.04
N GLN A 597 -21.19 11.43 -17.14
CA GLN A 597 -21.08 12.34 -15.99
C GLN A 597 -22.13 12.03 -14.92
N GLU A 598 -23.37 11.70 -15.32
CA GLU A 598 -24.42 11.33 -14.37
C GLU A 598 -24.02 10.09 -13.57
N ALA A 599 -23.51 9.05 -14.24
CA ALA A 599 -23.10 7.80 -13.59
C ALA A 599 -22.01 8.03 -12.51
N ILE A 600 -20.98 8.83 -12.80
CA ILE A 600 -19.96 9.18 -11.81
C ILE A 600 -20.60 9.93 -10.63
N SER A 601 -21.48 10.90 -10.91
CA SER A 601 -22.12 11.73 -9.88
C SER A 601 -23.05 10.91 -8.97
N ASP A 602 -23.82 9.99 -9.54
CA ASP A 602 -24.73 9.10 -8.80
C ASP A 602 -23.95 8.15 -7.88
N ILE A 603 -22.78 7.67 -8.30
CA ILE A 603 -21.91 6.87 -7.45
C ILE A 603 -21.36 7.70 -6.29
N LEU A 604 -20.88 8.92 -6.54
CA LEU A 604 -20.40 9.80 -5.46
C LEU A 604 -21.50 10.12 -4.44
N ALA A 605 -22.74 10.34 -4.90
CA ALA A 605 -23.88 10.57 -4.02
C ALA A 605 -24.20 9.37 -3.11
N ARG A 606 -24.00 8.14 -3.61
CA ARG A 606 -24.18 6.90 -2.83
C ARG A 606 -23.03 6.62 -1.86
N HIS A 607 -21.85 7.20 -2.09
CA HIS A 607 -20.62 6.95 -1.32
C HIS A 607 -20.02 8.25 -0.75
N PRO A 608 -20.60 8.84 0.32
CA PRO A 608 -20.15 10.13 0.87
C PRO A 608 -18.68 10.17 1.28
N GLN A 609 -18.11 9.05 1.75
CA GLN A 609 -16.70 8.97 2.12
C GLN A 609 -15.78 9.08 0.90
N VAL A 610 -16.20 8.57 -0.26
CA VAL A 610 -15.47 8.72 -1.53
C VAL A 610 -15.62 10.15 -2.06
N ALA A 611 -16.84 10.70 -2.01
CA ALA A 611 -17.08 12.11 -2.37
C ALA A 611 -16.20 13.07 -1.56
N ALA A 612 -16.06 12.83 -0.25
CA ALA A 612 -15.22 13.63 0.64
C ALA A 612 -13.73 13.70 0.23
N LEU A 613 -13.20 12.71 -0.49
CA LEU A 613 -11.84 12.78 -1.03
C LEU A 613 -11.71 13.87 -2.10
N PHE A 614 -12.75 14.06 -2.91
CA PHE A 614 -12.79 15.09 -3.94
C PHE A 614 -13.24 16.43 -3.35
N ASP A 615 -14.28 16.45 -2.52
CA ASP A 615 -14.86 17.67 -1.94
C ASP A 615 -13.88 18.40 -1.00
N ASN A 616 -13.07 17.66 -0.24
CA ASN A 616 -12.02 18.27 0.58
C ASN A 616 -10.74 18.56 -0.21
N GLY A 617 -10.74 18.32 -1.52
CA GLY A 617 -9.61 18.57 -2.40
C GLY A 617 -8.39 17.71 -2.07
N TRP A 618 -8.57 16.47 -1.58
CA TRP A 618 -7.45 15.51 -1.46
C TRP A 618 -7.09 14.88 -2.81
N LEU A 619 -8.05 14.83 -3.73
CA LEU A 619 -7.90 14.32 -5.09
C LEU A 619 -8.54 15.28 -6.10
N HIS A 620 -8.08 15.24 -7.35
CA HIS A 620 -8.74 15.88 -8.49
C HIS A 620 -9.54 14.84 -9.27
N LEU A 621 -10.75 15.19 -9.72
CA LEU A 621 -11.57 14.32 -10.59
C LEU A 621 -11.84 14.98 -11.93
N LEU A 622 -11.49 14.26 -13.00
CA LEU A 622 -11.59 14.67 -14.39
C LEU A 622 -12.38 13.63 -15.19
N ARG A 623 -13.37 14.09 -15.95
CA ARG A 623 -14.11 13.24 -16.89
C ARG A 623 -13.41 13.24 -18.23
N LEU A 624 -13.25 12.07 -18.81
CA LEU A 624 -12.80 11.88 -20.18
C LEU A 624 -13.99 11.71 -21.14
N GLU A 625 -13.79 12.12 -22.38
CA GLU A 625 -14.63 11.83 -23.54
C GLU A 625 -13.71 11.51 -24.71
N ASP A 626 -13.81 10.29 -25.24
CA ASP A 626 -12.93 9.77 -26.30
C ASP A 626 -11.43 10.00 -26.00
N GLY A 627 -11.02 9.70 -24.76
CA GLY A 627 -9.66 9.89 -24.28
C GLY A 627 -9.22 11.33 -24.01
N ARG A 628 -10.08 12.34 -24.18
CA ARG A 628 -9.79 13.76 -23.91
C ARG A 628 -10.47 14.24 -22.64
N VAL A 629 -9.82 15.15 -21.91
CA VAL A 629 -10.42 15.76 -20.71
C VAL A 629 -11.57 16.69 -21.14
N ALA A 630 -12.79 16.33 -20.79
CA ALA A 630 -14.01 17.06 -21.16
C ALA A 630 -14.56 17.92 -20.01
N ALA A 631 -14.39 17.48 -18.76
CA ALA A 631 -14.90 18.19 -17.60
C ALA A 631 -14.05 17.94 -16.35
N ARG A 632 -14.14 18.87 -15.40
CA ARG A 632 -13.54 18.79 -14.07
C ARG A 632 -14.60 18.91 -13.00
N TYR A 633 -14.53 18.06 -11.99
CA TYR A 633 -15.31 18.20 -10.77
C TYR A 633 -14.74 19.31 -9.88
N ARG A 634 -15.60 20.22 -9.41
CA ARG A 634 -15.27 21.28 -8.46
C ARG A 634 -16.03 21.06 -7.16
N PRO A 635 -15.33 20.97 -6.03
CA PRO A 635 -15.96 20.88 -4.72
C PRO A 635 -17.04 21.94 -4.53
N GLY A 636 -18.24 21.52 -4.13
CA GLY A 636 -19.39 22.42 -3.89
C GLY A 636 -19.96 23.13 -5.12
N ALA A 637 -19.37 22.99 -6.31
CA ALA A 637 -19.79 23.66 -7.54
C ALA A 637 -20.09 22.69 -8.71
N GLY A 638 -19.95 21.38 -8.47
CA GLY A 638 -20.25 20.34 -9.46
C GLY A 638 -19.28 20.32 -10.64
N TRP A 639 -19.73 19.85 -11.80
CA TRP A 639 -18.90 19.71 -12.99
C TRP A 639 -18.75 21.01 -13.77
N ARG A 640 -17.53 21.34 -14.18
CA ARG A 640 -17.21 22.42 -15.11
C ARG A 640 -16.59 21.85 -16.37
N ALA A 641 -17.11 22.23 -17.53
CA ALA A 641 -16.50 21.88 -18.82
C ALA A 641 -15.07 22.42 -18.91
N GLU A 642 -14.15 21.59 -19.40
CA GLU A 642 -12.79 21.98 -19.76
C GLU A 642 -12.79 22.27 -21.27
N ALA A 643 -12.38 23.47 -21.67
CA ALA A 643 -12.25 23.80 -23.09
C ALA A 643 -11.07 23.03 -23.68
N ASP A 644 -11.22 22.53 -24.90
CA ASP A 644 -10.18 21.79 -25.62
C ASP A 644 -8.89 22.63 -25.64
N VAL A 645 -7.86 22.17 -24.93
CA VAL A 645 -6.56 22.87 -24.78
C VAL A 645 -5.81 22.95 -26.13
N ALA A 646 -6.33 22.31 -27.17
CA ALA A 646 -5.86 22.41 -28.55
C ALA A 646 -5.95 23.83 -29.15
N ALA A 647 -6.69 24.75 -28.54
CA ALA A 647 -6.83 26.13 -29.05
C ALA A 647 -5.84 27.15 -28.46
N ALA A 648 -4.96 26.77 -27.52
CA ALA A 648 -4.13 27.72 -26.75
C ALA A 648 -2.63 27.40 -26.68
N ALA A 649 -2.07 26.78 -27.73
CA ALA A 649 -0.63 26.60 -27.90
C ALA A 649 -0.15 27.18 -29.24
#